data_AF-A0A094DJ29-F1
#
_entry.id   AF-A0A094DJ29-F1
#
_cell.length_a   1.000
_cell.length_b   1.000
_cell.length_c   1.000
_cell.angle_alpha   90.00
_cell.angle_beta   90.00
_cell.angle_gamma   90.00
#
_symmetry.space_group_name_H-M   'P 1'
#
loop_
_entity.id
_entity.type
_entity.pdbx_description
1 polymer ?
#
loop_
_entity_poly.entity_id
_entity_poly.type
_entity_poly.pdbx_seq_one_letter_code
_entity_poly.pdbx_strand_id
1 'polypeptide(L)'
;MGALLSIPLLAVPSIGTVLGFAASCCGAATCSAICSMCGKCGNSVATRIAYALILMVNSIFAWIMLTPWAINKLQHLTLDYMTISCPEGACYGWVAVHRINFALGILHLLLALLLLGVRSSKDQRAGIQNGFWGPKIIAWLALIVLSFLIPDGFFMVWGNYIAFAGAMLFLLLGLILLVDLAHTWAEYCLSQIEENDSRAWRGILIGSTLGMYAISITMTVVQYVFFAGGGCSMNQAAITINLILLFIVSAISVHPGIQDYNPKAGLAQSAMVAIYCTYLTMSAVSMEPDDKHCNPLVRGGQATRTTTVVIGAIVTMLTVAYTTTRAATQGVALGGSTQSIRLPDDEHGLITTQPDSRREMRAAALRQAVAEGSLPADALLDDDSDDESNVGQTGKDDERSATQYNYSLFHIIFFLATAWVATLLTMNFEEDSSEDGLDFVPVGRTYWASWVKIAPSTGRRGCWHPLTAFNPTVQIDHKEGIKSIFLELTNMLLLRSLFVAIPFVGFSTAALTYKGADWSSVPVEEAAGKSYKNTAGTTQPFETILKASGANTVRQRIWVNPSDGNYNLDYNIKLAKRAKAAGLKIYLDLHYADSWADPGKQPTPSAWASQNIDDLSNTVYEYTLNIANTFASNGIDVALMSIGNEITAGLLWPLGKIANSGGAYNTARLLHSAAWGIKDSNWGTKPLIMIHLDNGWNWDTQKWWYDLILSQGPLVASDYDVQGVSYYPFYNSAATLASLKTSITNMKSTYGKQVQVVETDWPTYCPNPAYAFPSDIKSIPFSPEGQTTFMKNLASTISAAGGNGLFYWEPAWIDNANLGSSCGYNLMVDDTGKAMSSLAVFASI
;
A
#
# COMPACT_ATOMS: atom_id res chain seq x y z
N MET A 1 65.54 -29.65 -15.55
CA MET A 1 64.77 -29.55 -16.82
C MET A 1 63.35 -30.10 -16.63
N GLY A 2 62.49 -29.40 -15.90
CA GLY A 2 61.13 -29.92 -15.65
C GLY A 2 60.21 -29.01 -14.83
N ALA A 3 60.40 -27.69 -14.88
CA ALA A 3 59.53 -26.74 -14.18
C ALA A 3 59.50 -25.32 -14.81
N LEU A 4 59.79 -25.20 -16.12
CA LEU A 4 59.92 -23.90 -16.82
C LEU A 4 59.25 -23.91 -18.22
N LEU A 5 58.27 -24.79 -18.45
CA LEU A 5 57.57 -24.93 -19.74
C LEU A 5 56.04 -25.06 -19.64
N SER A 6 55.43 -24.55 -18.57
CA SER A 6 53.97 -24.43 -18.47
C SER A 6 53.62 -22.99 -18.09
N ILE A 7 53.01 -22.27 -19.03
CA ILE A 7 52.60 -20.84 -19.03
C ILE A 7 53.73 -19.93 -19.58
N PRO A 8 53.51 -18.93 -20.50
CA PRO A 8 52.30 -18.43 -21.19
C PRO A 8 52.47 -18.18 -22.72
N LEU A 9 51.61 -18.74 -23.59
CA LEU A 9 51.57 -18.30 -25.02
C LEU A 9 50.24 -18.63 -25.75
N LEU A 10 49.09 -18.37 -25.11
CA LEU A 10 47.77 -18.51 -25.75
C LEU A 10 46.86 -17.28 -25.59
N ALA A 11 47.39 -16.14 -25.14
CA ALA A 11 46.64 -14.92 -24.91
C ALA A 11 46.52 -13.98 -26.13
N VAL A 12 46.64 -14.49 -27.37
CA VAL A 12 46.61 -13.62 -28.58
C VAL A 12 45.58 -14.01 -29.66
N PRO A 13 44.96 -15.22 -29.69
CA PRO A 13 43.75 -15.43 -30.51
C PRO A 13 42.43 -15.30 -29.74
N SER A 14 42.44 -15.15 -28.41
CA SER A 14 41.26 -15.32 -27.56
C SER A 14 40.29 -14.14 -27.54
N ILE A 15 40.66 -12.95 -28.00
CA ILE A 15 39.70 -11.83 -28.10
C ILE A 15 38.84 -11.95 -29.36
N GLY A 16 39.43 -12.43 -30.47
CA GLY A 16 38.69 -12.73 -31.70
C GLY A 16 37.81 -13.98 -31.60
N THR A 17 38.22 -15.00 -30.83
CA THR A 17 37.37 -16.17 -30.58
C THR A 17 36.32 -15.94 -29.51
N VAL A 18 36.52 -15.07 -28.51
CA VAL A 18 35.44 -14.73 -27.55
C VAL A 18 34.40 -13.81 -28.18
N LEU A 19 34.79 -12.86 -29.03
CA LEU A 19 33.82 -12.08 -29.84
C LEU A 19 33.18 -12.94 -30.94
N GLY A 20 33.92 -13.88 -31.53
CA GLY A 20 33.38 -14.87 -32.46
C GLY A 20 32.40 -15.85 -31.80
N PHE A 21 32.65 -16.27 -30.56
CA PHE A 21 31.77 -17.16 -29.78
C PHE A 21 30.57 -16.39 -29.22
N ALA A 22 30.75 -15.14 -28.77
CA ALA A 22 29.65 -14.29 -28.33
C ALA A 22 28.75 -13.84 -29.49
N ALA A 23 29.28 -13.64 -30.70
CA ALA A 23 28.49 -13.33 -31.88
C ALA A 23 27.91 -14.58 -32.58
N SER A 24 28.55 -15.75 -32.46
CA SER A 24 28.12 -17.00 -33.11
C SER A 24 27.32 -17.96 -32.22
N CYS A 25 27.19 -17.71 -30.91
CA CYS A 25 26.39 -18.55 -29.98
C CYS A 25 25.04 -17.93 -29.57
N CYS A 26 24.59 -16.86 -30.23
CA CYS A 26 23.30 -16.21 -29.98
C CYS A 26 22.14 -16.70 -30.87
N GLY A 27 22.22 -17.93 -31.39
CA GLY A 27 21.11 -18.62 -32.07
C GLY A 27 20.55 -19.73 -31.19
N ALA A 28 19.26 -20.07 -31.35
CA ALA A 28 18.49 -21.05 -30.59
C ALA A 28 19.15 -22.46 -30.38
N ALA A 29 20.29 -22.73 -31.01
CA ALA A 29 21.05 -23.98 -30.93
C ALA A 29 21.73 -24.26 -29.57
N THR A 30 22.08 -23.25 -28.77
CA THR A 30 22.64 -23.48 -27.42
C THR A 30 21.55 -23.76 -26.39
N CYS A 31 20.36 -23.16 -26.54
CA CYS A 31 19.19 -23.56 -25.75
C CYS A 31 18.72 -24.97 -26.13
N SER A 32 18.80 -25.37 -27.40
CA SER A 32 18.52 -26.76 -27.78
C SER A 32 19.61 -27.73 -27.32
N ALA A 33 20.89 -27.33 -27.24
CA ALA A 33 21.96 -28.16 -26.71
C ALA A 33 21.82 -28.43 -25.20
N ILE A 34 21.49 -27.40 -24.40
CA ILE A 34 21.20 -27.54 -22.96
C ILE A 34 19.88 -28.31 -22.73
N CYS A 35 18.87 -28.11 -23.59
CA CYS A 35 17.63 -28.88 -23.54
C CYS A 35 17.77 -30.31 -24.09
N SER A 36 18.78 -30.62 -24.90
CA SER A 36 19.08 -31.99 -25.37
C SER A 36 19.72 -32.84 -24.27
N MET A 37 20.46 -32.22 -23.33
CA MET A 37 20.95 -32.91 -22.13
C MET A 37 19.85 -33.12 -21.07
N CYS A 38 18.77 -32.33 -21.10
CA CYS A 38 17.71 -32.37 -20.09
C CYS A 38 16.36 -32.93 -20.56
N GLY A 39 16.22 -33.34 -21.83
CA GLY A 39 15.08 -34.09 -22.35
C GLY A 39 13.71 -33.43 -22.16
N LYS A 40 13.15 -32.86 -23.24
CA LYS A 40 11.78 -32.32 -23.34
C LYS A 40 11.52 -31.00 -22.60
N CYS A 41 12.20 -29.90 -22.95
CA CYS A 41 11.72 -28.56 -22.58
C CYS A 41 10.82 -28.00 -23.69
N GLY A 42 9.58 -27.61 -23.36
CA GLY A 42 8.71 -26.82 -24.23
C GLY A 42 9.28 -25.42 -24.47
N ASN A 43 8.89 -24.77 -25.57
CA ASN A 43 9.40 -23.45 -25.97
C ASN A 43 9.20 -22.39 -24.87
N SER A 44 8.13 -22.49 -24.09
CA SER A 44 7.83 -21.60 -22.96
C SER A 44 8.84 -21.71 -21.81
N VAL A 45 9.31 -22.92 -21.49
CA VAL A 45 10.30 -23.14 -20.42
C VAL A 45 11.66 -22.58 -20.83
N ALA A 46 12.07 -22.82 -22.08
CA ALA A 46 13.34 -22.32 -22.61
C ALA A 46 13.41 -20.78 -22.59
N THR A 47 12.33 -20.11 -22.96
CA THR A 47 12.23 -18.64 -22.95
C THR A 47 12.36 -18.05 -21.55
N ARG A 48 11.75 -18.67 -20.54
CA ARG A 48 11.86 -18.26 -19.13
C ARG A 48 13.30 -18.36 -18.61
N ILE A 49 13.96 -19.47 -18.92
CA ILE A 49 15.38 -19.69 -18.56
C ILE A 49 16.27 -18.65 -19.26
N ALA A 50 16.01 -18.34 -20.53
CA ALA A 50 16.79 -17.36 -21.28
C ALA A 50 16.71 -15.94 -20.66
N TYR A 51 15.52 -15.47 -20.26
CA TYR A 51 15.39 -14.19 -19.56
C TYR A 51 16.07 -14.20 -18.18
N ALA A 52 16.01 -15.31 -17.44
CA ALA A 52 16.73 -15.47 -16.18
C ALA A 52 18.26 -15.39 -16.35
N LEU A 53 18.78 -15.98 -17.42
CA LEU A 53 20.19 -15.90 -17.78
C LEU A 53 20.61 -14.48 -18.17
N ILE A 54 19.77 -13.74 -18.91
CA ILE A 54 20.04 -12.33 -19.24
C ILE A 54 20.11 -11.48 -17.95
N LEU A 55 19.16 -11.66 -17.02
CA LEU A 55 19.17 -10.98 -15.74
C LEU A 55 20.43 -11.31 -14.92
N MET A 56 20.86 -12.58 -14.93
CA MET A 56 22.08 -13.01 -14.26
C MET A 56 23.32 -12.36 -14.88
N VAL A 57 23.47 -12.38 -16.21
CA VAL A 57 24.60 -11.75 -16.91
C VAL A 57 24.63 -10.24 -16.65
N ASN A 58 23.48 -9.57 -16.69
CA ASN A 58 23.36 -8.16 -16.35
C ASN A 58 23.79 -7.86 -14.91
N SER A 59 23.40 -8.72 -13.96
CA SER A 59 23.76 -8.57 -12.54
C SER A 59 25.28 -8.72 -12.33
N ILE A 60 25.90 -9.71 -12.99
CA ILE A 60 27.36 -9.92 -12.95
C ILE A 60 28.07 -8.72 -13.57
N PHE A 61 27.59 -8.25 -14.72
CA PHE A 61 28.17 -7.11 -15.42
C PHE A 61 28.09 -5.82 -14.58
N ALA A 62 26.94 -5.56 -13.95
CA ALA A 62 26.77 -4.44 -13.03
C ALA A 62 27.71 -4.54 -11.81
N TRP A 63 27.85 -5.73 -11.21
CA TRP A 63 28.75 -5.92 -10.07
C TRP A 63 30.23 -5.72 -10.44
N ILE A 64 30.66 -6.13 -11.64
CA ILE A 64 32.03 -5.86 -12.13
C ILE A 64 32.30 -4.36 -12.26
N MET A 65 31.29 -3.55 -12.60
CA MET A 65 31.42 -2.08 -12.73
C MET A 65 31.65 -1.35 -11.41
N LEU A 66 31.51 -2.03 -10.28
CA LEU A 66 31.91 -1.50 -8.97
C LEU A 66 33.43 -1.60 -8.73
N THR A 67 34.18 -2.33 -9.56
CA THR A 67 35.63 -2.52 -9.37
C THR A 67 36.44 -1.34 -9.94
N PRO A 68 37.51 -0.88 -9.25
CA PRO A 68 38.36 0.20 -9.75
C PRO A 68 38.96 -0.07 -11.14
N TRP A 69 39.23 -1.33 -11.47
CA TRP A 69 39.69 -1.75 -12.80
C TRP A 69 38.71 -1.41 -13.91
N ALA A 70 37.41 -1.70 -13.70
CA ALA A 70 36.37 -1.44 -14.71
C ALA A 70 36.15 0.06 -14.90
N ILE A 71 36.23 0.83 -13.82
CA ILE A 71 36.09 2.29 -13.81
C ILE A 71 37.19 2.95 -14.65
N ASN A 72 38.45 2.60 -14.40
CA ASN A 72 39.59 3.12 -15.14
C ASN A 72 39.53 2.80 -16.64
N LYS A 73 39.02 1.60 -17.00
CA LYS A 73 38.84 1.22 -18.40
C LYS A 73 37.72 1.98 -19.09
N LEU A 74 36.62 2.26 -18.39
CA LEU A 74 35.46 2.94 -18.97
C LEU A 74 35.70 4.46 -19.09
N GLN A 75 36.50 5.07 -18.19
CA GLN A 75 36.99 6.45 -18.33
C GLN A 75 37.83 6.65 -19.60
N HIS A 76 38.74 5.72 -19.91
CA HIS A 76 39.51 5.76 -21.15
C HIS A 76 38.66 5.54 -22.41
N LEU A 77 37.56 4.79 -22.30
CA LEU A 77 36.68 4.50 -23.44
C LEU A 77 35.73 5.67 -23.77
N THR A 78 35.43 6.53 -22.81
CA THR A 78 34.55 7.71 -22.97
C THR A 78 35.30 8.99 -23.40
N LEU A 79 36.52 8.83 -23.95
CA LEU A 79 37.34 9.91 -24.55
C LEU A 79 37.61 11.10 -23.61
N ASP A 80 37.73 10.86 -22.30
CA ASP A 80 37.96 11.89 -21.27
C ASP A 80 36.95 13.06 -21.27
N TYR A 81 35.80 12.92 -21.96
CA TYR A 81 34.76 13.96 -22.05
C TYR A 81 33.89 14.04 -20.78
N MET A 82 33.89 12.98 -19.94
CA MET A 82 33.25 12.96 -18.63
C MET A 82 34.28 13.13 -17.51
N THR A 83 34.80 14.34 -17.32
CA THR A 83 35.49 14.71 -16.07
C THR A 83 34.46 15.12 -15.03
N ILE A 84 33.85 14.14 -14.36
CA ILE A 84 32.84 14.39 -13.31
C ILE A 84 33.56 14.33 -11.96
N SER A 85 34.02 15.49 -11.50
CA SER A 85 34.57 15.67 -10.15
C SER A 85 33.44 15.73 -9.12
N CYS A 86 33.23 14.66 -8.37
CA CYS A 86 32.55 14.76 -7.07
C CYS A 86 33.51 15.45 -6.08
N PRO A 87 33.04 16.38 -5.21
CA PRO A 87 33.90 17.13 -4.28
C PRO A 87 34.70 16.23 -3.31
N GLU A 88 34.23 15.01 -3.07
CA GLU A 88 34.88 13.93 -2.33
C GLU A 88 34.60 12.63 -3.12
N GLY A 89 35.58 11.73 -3.27
CA GLY A 89 35.68 10.77 -4.39
C GLY A 89 34.63 9.64 -4.52
N ALA A 90 34.83 8.81 -5.56
CA ALA A 90 34.19 7.50 -5.85
C ALA A 90 32.73 7.41 -6.38
N CYS A 91 32.11 8.48 -6.88
CA CYS A 91 30.74 8.46 -7.45
C CYS A 91 30.48 7.54 -8.68
N TYR A 92 31.52 7.04 -9.36
CA TYR A 92 31.36 6.44 -10.69
C TYR A 92 30.71 5.04 -10.67
N GLY A 93 31.08 4.19 -9.72
CA GLY A 93 30.56 2.82 -9.63
C GLY A 93 29.05 2.77 -9.36
N TRP A 94 28.56 3.68 -8.50
CA TRP A 94 27.14 3.80 -8.16
C TRP A 94 26.30 4.12 -9.40
N VAL A 95 26.68 5.15 -10.15
CA VAL A 95 25.93 5.59 -11.34
C VAL A 95 25.98 4.52 -12.45
N ALA A 96 27.14 3.87 -12.67
CA ALA A 96 27.30 2.84 -13.69
C ALA A 96 26.37 1.63 -13.46
N VAL A 97 26.22 1.19 -12.20
CA VAL A 97 25.30 0.11 -11.84
C VAL A 97 23.85 0.48 -12.14
N HIS A 98 23.43 1.71 -11.82
CA HIS A 98 22.08 2.17 -12.12
C HIS A 98 21.83 2.29 -13.64
N ARG A 99 22.83 2.72 -14.43
CA ARG A 99 22.74 2.82 -15.91
C ARG A 99 22.55 1.46 -16.58
N ILE A 100 23.28 0.43 -16.14
CA ILE A 100 23.18 -0.93 -16.70
C ILE A 100 21.84 -1.57 -16.37
N ASN A 101 21.42 -1.49 -15.09
CA ASN A 101 20.13 -2.05 -14.67
C ASN A 101 18.94 -1.28 -15.24
N PHE A 102 19.06 0.04 -15.43
CA PHE A 102 18.05 0.84 -16.12
C PHE A 102 17.81 0.37 -17.56
N ALA A 103 18.88 0.08 -18.31
CA ALA A 103 18.77 -0.39 -19.70
C ALA A 103 18.00 -1.72 -19.81
N LEU A 104 18.32 -2.69 -18.95
CA LEU A 104 17.59 -3.96 -18.91
C LEU A 104 16.14 -3.78 -18.43
N GLY A 105 15.93 -2.91 -17.43
CA GLY A 105 14.60 -2.59 -16.91
C GLY A 105 13.68 -1.98 -17.97
N ILE A 106 14.18 -1.02 -18.77
CA ILE A 106 13.42 -0.41 -19.88
C ILE A 106 13.10 -1.43 -20.97
N LEU A 107 14.03 -2.33 -21.32
CA LEU A 107 13.73 -3.42 -22.26
C LEU A 107 12.56 -4.27 -21.78
N HIS A 108 12.53 -4.63 -20.50
CA HIS A 108 11.42 -5.38 -19.92
C HIS A 108 10.10 -4.59 -19.91
N LEU A 109 10.12 -3.30 -19.60
CA LEU A 109 8.91 -2.46 -19.69
C LEU A 109 8.37 -2.36 -21.12
N LEU A 110 9.24 -2.21 -22.11
CA LEU A 110 8.85 -2.19 -23.53
C LEU A 110 8.23 -3.53 -23.95
N LEU A 111 8.84 -4.66 -23.55
CA LEU A 111 8.29 -5.98 -23.80
C LEU A 111 6.95 -6.20 -23.08
N ALA A 112 6.80 -5.72 -21.84
CA ALA A 112 5.56 -5.79 -21.09
C ALA A 112 4.43 -5.05 -21.82
N LEU A 113 4.70 -3.83 -22.32
CA LEU A 113 3.74 -3.03 -23.09
C LEU A 113 3.36 -3.69 -24.42
N LEU A 114 4.33 -4.24 -25.16
CA LEU A 114 4.08 -4.91 -26.44
C LEU A 114 3.24 -6.20 -26.29
N LEU A 115 3.36 -6.87 -25.15
CA LEU A 115 2.70 -8.16 -24.86
C LEU A 115 1.41 -8.01 -24.03
N LEU A 116 0.89 -6.79 -23.89
CA LEU A 116 -0.39 -6.53 -23.23
C LEU A 116 -1.55 -7.26 -23.96
N GLY A 117 -2.26 -8.10 -23.21
CA GLY A 117 -3.48 -8.77 -23.66
C GLY A 117 -3.29 -10.00 -24.55
N VAL A 118 -2.07 -10.54 -24.66
CA VAL A 118 -1.80 -11.81 -25.37
C VAL A 118 -2.35 -12.97 -24.54
N ARG A 119 -3.14 -13.87 -25.17
CA ARG A 119 -3.82 -14.99 -24.48
C ARG A 119 -3.51 -16.37 -25.05
N SER A 120 -2.92 -16.45 -26.25
CA SER A 120 -2.57 -17.71 -26.92
C SER A 120 -1.26 -17.57 -27.72
N SER A 121 -0.50 -18.66 -27.90
CA SER A 121 0.69 -18.66 -28.75
C SER A 121 0.39 -18.43 -30.24
N LYS A 122 -0.89 -18.50 -30.65
CA LYS A 122 -1.35 -18.13 -32.01
C LYS A 122 -1.26 -16.64 -32.31
N ASP A 123 -1.20 -15.78 -31.30
CA ASP A 123 -1.02 -14.35 -31.50
C ASP A 123 0.36 -14.09 -32.11
N GLN A 124 0.44 -13.34 -33.21
CA GLN A 124 1.74 -12.98 -33.83
C GLN A 124 2.71 -12.30 -32.84
N ARG A 125 2.15 -11.62 -31.82
CA ARG A 125 2.89 -10.98 -30.73
C ARG A 125 3.54 -12.00 -29.77
N ALA A 126 3.02 -13.21 -29.62
CA ALA A 126 3.65 -14.27 -28.82
C ALA A 126 4.99 -14.74 -29.41
N GLY A 127 5.19 -14.58 -30.73
CA GLY A 127 6.47 -14.80 -31.39
C GLY A 127 7.57 -13.84 -30.90
N ILE A 128 7.20 -12.63 -30.46
CA ILE A 128 8.13 -11.69 -29.82
C ILE A 128 8.56 -12.20 -28.45
N GLN A 129 7.70 -12.91 -27.71
CA GLN A 129 8.06 -13.47 -26.40
C GLN A 129 9.03 -14.64 -26.55
N ASN A 130 8.66 -15.64 -27.35
CA ASN A 130 9.38 -16.92 -27.44
C ASN A 130 10.55 -16.91 -28.46
N GLY A 131 10.63 -15.88 -29.31
CA GLY A 131 11.62 -15.78 -30.40
C GLY A 131 12.41 -14.46 -30.43
N PHE A 132 13.02 -14.16 -31.57
CA PHE A 132 13.77 -12.92 -31.86
C PHE A 132 14.84 -12.52 -30.83
N TRP A 133 15.62 -13.48 -30.34
CA TRP A 133 16.67 -13.24 -29.33
C TRP A 133 17.79 -12.30 -29.79
N GLY A 134 18.23 -12.40 -31.04
CA GLY A 134 19.27 -11.51 -31.59
C GLY A 134 18.91 -10.03 -31.49
N PRO A 135 17.78 -9.57 -32.05
CA PRO A 135 17.30 -8.20 -31.90
C PRO A 135 17.13 -7.74 -30.45
N LYS A 136 16.66 -8.61 -29.55
CA LYS A 136 16.52 -8.27 -28.12
C LYS A 136 17.86 -7.99 -27.46
N ILE A 137 18.87 -8.81 -27.73
CA ILE A 137 20.23 -8.63 -27.18
C ILE A 137 20.85 -7.35 -27.77
N ILE A 138 20.69 -7.10 -29.07
CA ILE A 138 21.18 -5.86 -29.70
C ILE A 138 20.47 -4.64 -29.09
N ALA A 139 19.15 -4.70 -28.89
CA ALA A 139 18.39 -3.62 -28.26
C ALA A 139 18.84 -3.38 -26.81
N TRP A 140 19.11 -4.45 -26.04
CA TRP A 140 19.66 -4.34 -24.69
C TRP A 140 21.02 -3.63 -24.68
N LEU A 141 21.96 -4.06 -25.53
CA LEU A 141 23.29 -3.45 -25.63
C LEU A 141 23.21 -1.99 -26.10
N ALA A 142 22.32 -1.68 -27.06
CA ALA A 142 22.07 -0.31 -27.51
C ALA A 142 21.50 0.56 -26.39
N LEU A 143 20.55 0.05 -25.60
CA LEU A 143 20.00 0.76 -24.44
C LEU A 143 21.05 1.00 -23.35
N ILE A 144 22.02 0.10 -23.17
CA ILE A 144 23.18 0.33 -22.29
C ILE A 144 23.98 1.52 -22.81
N VAL A 145 24.34 1.56 -24.10
CA VAL A 145 25.11 2.69 -24.66
C VAL A 145 24.32 4.00 -24.56
N LEU A 146 23.03 3.99 -24.87
CA LEU A 146 22.15 5.16 -24.76
C LEU A 146 22.00 5.63 -23.31
N SER A 147 22.01 4.71 -22.34
CA SER A 147 21.89 5.09 -20.94
C SER A 147 23.10 5.91 -20.48
N PHE A 148 24.28 5.79 -21.10
CA PHE A 148 25.46 6.65 -20.85
C PHE A 148 25.33 8.08 -21.40
N LEU A 149 24.38 8.36 -22.29
CA LEU A 149 24.12 9.71 -22.80
C LEU A 149 23.22 10.55 -21.89
N ILE A 150 22.55 9.92 -20.91
CA ILE A 150 21.62 10.58 -19.99
C ILE A 150 22.41 11.25 -18.84
N PRO A 151 22.08 12.50 -18.42
CA PRO A 151 22.78 13.19 -17.33
C PRO A 151 22.68 12.50 -15.97
N ASP A 152 23.69 12.67 -15.11
CA ASP A 152 23.76 12.00 -13.79
C ASP A 152 22.61 12.38 -12.85
N GLY A 153 22.11 13.62 -12.93
CA GLY A 153 20.98 14.09 -12.11
C GLY A 153 19.73 13.21 -12.27
N PHE A 154 19.50 12.66 -13.46
CA PHE A 154 18.42 11.70 -13.68
C PHE A 154 18.66 10.40 -12.89
N PHE A 155 19.87 9.84 -12.94
CA PHE A 155 20.19 8.58 -12.26
C PHE A 155 20.23 8.72 -10.74
N MET A 156 20.54 9.92 -10.22
CA MET A 156 20.41 10.21 -8.79
C MET A 156 18.96 10.12 -8.32
N VAL A 157 18.01 10.69 -9.07
CA VAL A 157 16.57 10.58 -8.76
C VAL A 157 16.05 9.17 -9.02
N TRP A 158 16.41 8.58 -10.15
CA TRP A 158 16.03 7.22 -10.51
C TRP A 158 16.50 6.20 -9.48
N GLY A 159 17.77 6.25 -9.08
CA GLY A 159 18.36 5.32 -8.12
C GLY A 159 17.77 5.46 -6.73
N ASN A 160 17.71 6.68 -6.20
CA ASN A 160 17.29 6.92 -4.81
C ASN A 160 15.79 6.78 -4.58
N TYR A 161 14.94 7.00 -5.60
CA TYR A 161 13.49 6.96 -5.44
C TYR A 161 12.84 5.82 -6.23
N ILE A 162 13.09 5.73 -7.54
CA ILE A 162 12.34 4.81 -8.42
C ILE A 162 12.85 3.37 -8.31
N ALA A 163 14.16 3.17 -8.43
CA ALA A 163 14.79 1.87 -8.29
C ALA A 163 14.63 1.33 -6.85
N PHE A 164 14.75 2.20 -5.85
CA PHE A 164 14.49 1.84 -4.46
C PHE A 164 13.04 1.38 -4.22
N ALA A 165 12.04 2.10 -4.76
CA ALA A 165 10.64 1.68 -4.67
C ALA A 165 10.38 0.35 -5.40
N GLY A 166 10.95 0.17 -6.60
CA GLY A 166 10.85 -1.08 -7.35
C GLY A 166 11.50 -2.27 -6.64
N ALA A 167 12.64 -2.05 -5.98
CA ALA A 167 13.33 -3.02 -5.15
C ALA A 167 12.49 -3.49 -3.95
N MET A 168 11.83 -2.55 -3.27
CA MET A 168 10.89 -2.87 -2.18
C MET A 168 9.71 -3.71 -2.67
N LEU A 169 9.11 -3.34 -3.81
CA LEU A 169 7.98 -4.09 -4.39
C LEU A 169 8.39 -5.52 -4.77
N PHE A 170 9.60 -5.70 -5.31
CA PHE A 170 10.13 -7.03 -5.64
C PHE A 170 10.25 -7.94 -4.40
N LEU A 171 10.75 -7.41 -3.28
CA LEU A 171 10.85 -8.18 -2.04
C LEU A 171 9.49 -8.57 -1.47
N LEU A 172 8.51 -7.66 -1.53
CA LEU A 172 7.13 -7.93 -1.07
C LEU A 172 6.47 -9.03 -1.91
N LEU A 173 6.60 -8.97 -3.23
CA LEU A 173 6.12 -10.01 -4.13
C LEU A 173 6.80 -11.35 -3.83
N GLY A 174 8.12 -11.35 -3.62
CA GLY A 174 8.88 -12.55 -3.27
C GLY A 174 8.39 -13.24 -1.98
N LEU A 175 7.98 -12.46 -0.98
CA LEU A 175 7.44 -12.98 0.29
C LEU A 175 6.06 -13.62 0.11
N ILE A 176 5.15 -12.95 -0.59
CA ILE A 176 3.78 -13.44 -0.86
C ILE A 176 3.82 -14.80 -1.57
N LEU A 177 4.68 -14.92 -2.58
CA LEU A 177 4.79 -16.13 -3.40
C LEU A 177 5.42 -17.31 -2.66
N LEU A 178 6.31 -17.04 -1.69
CA LEU A 178 6.88 -18.09 -0.84
C LEU A 178 5.85 -18.66 0.16
N VAL A 179 4.96 -17.81 0.68
CA VAL A 179 3.88 -18.21 1.59
C VAL A 179 2.81 -19.01 0.84
N ASP A 180 2.42 -18.56 -0.35
CA ASP A 180 1.44 -19.26 -1.19
C ASP A 180 1.92 -20.65 -1.61
N LEU A 181 3.22 -20.79 -1.94
CA LEU A 181 3.85 -22.08 -2.19
C LEU A 181 3.78 -23.00 -0.97
N ALA A 182 4.06 -22.46 0.23
CA ALA A 182 4.04 -23.22 1.46
C ALA A 182 2.65 -23.78 1.77
N HIS A 183 1.61 -22.97 1.59
CA HIS A 183 0.21 -23.42 1.72
C HIS A 183 -0.15 -24.45 0.67
N THR A 184 0.20 -24.22 -0.60
CA THR A 184 -0.06 -25.15 -1.69
C THR A 184 0.60 -26.52 -1.47
N TRP A 185 1.84 -26.55 -0.95
CA TRP A 185 2.54 -27.80 -0.64
C TRP A 185 1.91 -28.57 0.53
N ALA A 186 1.50 -27.86 1.59
CA ALA A 186 0.82 -28.47 2.73
C ALA A 186 -0.55 -29.04 2.32
N GLU A 187 -1.30 -28.31 1.49
CA GLU A 187 -2.58 -28.75 0.95
C GLU A 187 -2.44 -29.93 0.00
N TYR A 188 -1.41 -29.94 -0.85
CA TYR A 188 -1.10 -31.07 -1.74
C TYR A 188 -0.74 -32.34 -0.96
N CYS A 189 0.06 -32.21 0.11
CA CYS A 189 0.37 -33.35 0.98
C CYS A 189 -0.89 -33.88 1.69
N LEU A 190 -1.78 -32.99 2.13
CA LEU A 190 -3.04 -33.36 2.78
C LEU A 190 -4.01 -34.03 1.79
N SER A 191 -4.17 -33.49 0.57
CA SER A 191 -5.05 -34.08 -0.45
C SER A 191 -4.58 -35.48 -0.85
N GLN A 192 -3.27 -35.68 -0.99
CA GLN A 192 -2.71 -36.99 -1.29
C GLN A 192 -2.89 -38.02 -0.16
N ILE A 193 -3.01 -37.57 1.10
CA ILE A 193 -3.33 -38.44 2.24
C ILE A 193 -4.82 -38.81 2.24
N GLU A 194 -5.70 -37.85 1.94
CA GLU A 194 -7.15 -38.05 1.86
C GLU A 194 -7.55 -38.95 0.68
N GLU A 195 -6.88 -38.82 -0.47
CA GLU A 195 -7.22 -39.57 -1.69
C GLU A 195 -6.62 -40.99 -1.73
N ASN A 196 -5.40 -41.19 -1.22
CA ASN A 196 -4.67 -42.47 -1.37
C ASN A 196 -4.53 -43.31 -0.08
N ASP A 197 -5.07 -42.85 1.06
CA ASP A 197 -4.97 -43.48 2.42
C ASP A 197 -3.60 -44.12 2.73
N SER A 198 -2.54 -43.46 2.25
CA SER A 198 -1.20 -44.04 2.27
C SER A 198 -0.47 -43.66 3.55
N ARG A 199 -0.08 -44.69 4.32
CA ARG A 199 0.78 -44.55 5.52
C ARG A 199 2.12 -43.87 5.20
N ALA A 200 2.59 -43.96 3.96
CA ALA A 200 3.83 -43.31 3.52
C ALA A 200 3.69 -41.78 3.49
N TRP A 201 2.61 -41.24 2.92
CA TRP A 201 2.36 -39.80 2.87
C TRP A 201 2.11 -39.19 4.24
N ARG A 202 1.43 -39.93 5.13
CA ARG A 202 1.29 -39.55 6.55
C ARG A 202 2.65 -39.51 7.28
N GLY A 203 3.52 -40.48 7.01
CA GLY A 203 4.90 -40.49 7.51
C GLY A 203 5.73 -39.32 6.97
N ILE A 204 5.56 -38.97 5.69
CA ILE A 204 6.23 -37.83 5.05
C ILE A 204 5.75 -36.50 5.65
N LEU A 205 4.46 -36.32 5.91
CA LEU A 205 3.93 -35.09 6.50
C LEU A 205 4.40 -34.90 7.95
N ILE A 206 4.33 -35.95 8.78
CA ILE A 206 4.80 -35.89 10.17
C ILE A 206 6.32 -35.71 10.21
N GLY A 207 7.05 -36.46 9.38
CA GLY A 207 8.50 -36.39 9.29
C GLY A 207 9.00 -35.02 8.80
N SER A 208 8.35 -34.45 7.78
CA SER A 208 8.71 -33.13 7.26
C SER A 208 8.39 -32.01 8.26
N THR A 209 7.24 -32.07 8.95
CA THR A 209 6.86 -31.10 9.99
C THR A 209 7.82 -31.12 11.17
N LEU A 210 8.15 -32.32 11.68
CA LEU A 210 9.09 -32.51 12.78
C LEU A 210 10.51 -32.10 12.38
N GLY A 211 10.91 -32.43 11.15
CA GLY A 211 12.18 -32.01 10.56
C GLY A 211 12.30 -30.49 10.47
N MET A 212 11.26 -29.78 10.03
CA MET A 212 11.28 -28.31 9.93
C MET A 212 11.41 -27.64 11.30
N TYR A 213 10.70 -28.12 12.33
CA TYR A 213 10.88 -27.61 13.69
C TYR A 213 12.27 -27.91 14.25
N ALA A 214 12.78 -29.13 14.03
CA ALA A 214 14.13 -29.50 14.45
C ALA A 214 15.17 -28.58 13.80
N ILE A 215 15.10 -28.36 12.49
CA ILE A 215 15.99 -27.46 11.75
C ILE A 215 15.87 -26.02 12.28
N SER A 216 14.65 -25.54 12.53
CA SER A 216 14.44 -24.17 13.05
C SER A 216 15.05 -23.99 14.44
N ILE A 217 14.89 -24.98 15.34
CA ILE A 217 15.51 -24.95 16.68
C ILE A 217 17.03 -25.04 16.57
N THR A 218 17.57 -25.97 15.78
CA THR A 218 19.02 -26.11 15.57
C THR A 218 19.61 -24.83 15.00
N MET A 219 18.96 -24.22 14.00
CA MET A 219 19.43 -22.97 13.40
C MET A 219 19.39 -21.81 14.42
N THR A 220 18.37 -21.76 15.29
CA THR A 220 18.30 -20.78 16.38
C THR A 220 19.45 -20.97 17.39
N VAL A 221 19.78 -22.21 17.75
CA VAL A 221 20.93 -22.52 18.63
C VAL A 221 22.24 -22.07 17.99
N VAL A 222 22.44 -22.36 16.70
CA VAL A 222 23.61 -21.89 15.94
C VAL A 222 23.68 -20.37 15.95
N GLN A 223 22.55 -19.67 15.77
CA GLN A 223 22.51 -18.21 15.83
C GLN A 223 22.96 -17.67 17.20
N TYR A 224 22.50 -18.26 18.30
CA TYR A 224 22.96 -17.87 19.64
C TYR A 224 24.45 -18.14 19.87
N VAL A 225 24.97 -19.28 19.42
CA VAL A 225 26.38 -19.66 19.64
C VAL A 225 27.33 -18.77 18.84
N PHE A 226 27.01 -18.48 17.58
CA PHE A 226 27.93 -17.79 16.67
C PHE A 226 27.72 -16.28 16.58
N PHE A 227 26.49 -15.78 16.75
CA PHE A 227 26.15 -14.37 16.48
C PHE A 227 25.66 -13.58 17.71
N ALA A 228 25.46 -14.24 18.86
CA ALA A 228 24.90 -13.62 20.07
C ALA A 228 25.90 -13.50 21.24
N GLY A 229 27.16 -13.17 20.94
CA GLY A 229 28.21 -12.93 21.92
C GLY A 229 27.94 -11.74 22.87
N GLY A 230 28.75 -11.59 23.92
CA GLY A 230 28.64 -10.47 24.85
C GLY A 230 28.86 -9.12 24.15
N GLY A 231 27.86 -8.24 24.20
CA GLY A 231 27.86 -6.93 23.51
C GLY A 231 26.97 -6.84 22.27
N CYS A 232 26.45 -7.97 21.78
CA CYS A 232 25.62 -8.05 20.57
C CYS A 232 24.11 -8.03 20.88
N SER A 233 23.64 -6.95 21.51
CA SER A 233 22.25 -6.83 22.02
C SER A 233 21.18 -6.88 20.91
N MET A 234 21.50 -6.40 19.71
CA MET A 234 20.61 -6.43 18.54
C MET A 234 20.32 -7.87 18.09
N ASN A 235 21.36 -8.69 17.90
CA ASN A 235 21.22 -10.09 17.51
C ASN A 235 20.51 -10.89 18.59
N GLN A 236 20.88 -10.67 19.86
CA GLN A 236 20.20 -11.30 20.99
C GLN A 236 18.70 -11.01 20.99
N ALA A 237 18.30 -9.75 20.79
CA ALA A 237 16.90 -9.36 20.74
C ALA A 237 16.16 -9.98 19.54
N ALA A 238 16.74 -9.91 18.34
CA ALA A 238 16.14 -10.45 17.12
C ALA A 238 15.91 -11.97 17.20
N ILE A 239 16.93 -12.72 17.64
CA ILE A 239 16.85 -14.18 17.80
C ILE A 239 15.82 -14.55 18.88
N THR A 240 15.79 -13.82 20.01
CA THR A 240 14.86 -14.09 21.12
C THR A 240 13.40 -13.81 20.74
N ILE A 241 13.14 -12.70 20.05
CA ILE A 241 11.79 -12.35 19.59
C ILE A 241 11.29 -13.37 18.56
N ASN A 242 12.13 -13.76 17.60
CA ASN A 242 11.78 -14.78 16.60
C ASN A 242 11.44 -16.14 17.27
N LEU A 243 12.21 -16.54 18.28
CA LEU A 243 11.95 -17.76 19.03
C LEU A 243 10.61 -17.71 19.80
N ILE A 244 10.29 -16.58 20.44
CA ILE A 244 9.01 -16.38 21.12
C ILE A 244 7.84 -16.46 20.13
N LEU A 245 7.95 -15.78 18.99
CA LEU A 245 6.93 -15.79 17.95
C LEU A 245 6.70 -17.19 17.39
N LEU A 246 7.77 -17.97 17.19
CA LEU A 246 7.68 -19.37 16.77
C LEU A 246 6.78 -20.19 17.71
N PHE A 247 6.97 -20.06 19.03
CA PHE A 247 6.13 -20.79 20.00
C PHE A 247 4.66 -20.31 19.99
N ILE A 248 4.43 -19.01 19.87
CA ILE A 248 3.07 -18.42 19.83
C ILE A 248 2.32 -18.91 18.59
N VAL A 249 2.93 -18.86 17.40
CA VAL A 249 2.29 -19.28 16.14
C VAL A 249 1.97 -20.79 16.18
N SER A 250 2.89 -21.60 16.70
CA SER A 250 2.67 -23.04 16.88
C SER A 250 1.50 -23.32 17.83
N ALA A 251 1.41 -22.62 18.96
CA ALA A 251 0.33 -22.79 19.94
C ALA A 251 -1.04 -22.38 19.37
N ILE A 252 -1.09 -21.26 18.63
CA ILE A 252 -2.30 -20.79 17.95
C ILE A 252 -2.74 -21.81 16.89
N SER A 253 -1.81 -22.40 16.14
CA SER A 253 -2.12 -23.38 15.08
C SER A 253 -2.81 -24.68 15.52
N VAL A 254 -2.76 -24.98 16.82
CA VAL A 254 -3.36 -26.20 17.41
C VAL A 254 -4.56 -25.86 18.30
N HIS A 255 -4.92 -24.59 18.43
CA HIS A 255 -6.01 -24.19 19.31
C HIS A 255 -7.36 -24.75 18.81
N PRO A 256 -8.16 -25.44 19.64
CA PRO A 256 -9.39 -26.12 19.19
C PRO A 256 -10.39 -25.20 18.50
N GLY A 257 -10.60 -24.00 19.07
CA GLY A 257 -11.51 -23.03 18.46
C GLY A 257 -11.10 -22.65 17.04
N ILE A 258 -9.83 -22.71 16.71
CA ILE A 258 -9.30 -22.35 15.39
C ILE A 258 -9.52 -23.48 14.37
N GLN A 259 -9.38 -24.74 14.81
CA GLN A 259 -9.54 -25.94 13.99
C GLN A 259 -11.02 -26.22 13.67
N ASP A 260 -11.93 -25.86 14.57
CA ASP A 260 -13.38 -25.95 14.36
C ASP A 260 -13.86 -25.14 13.14
N TYR A 261 -13.05 -24.15 12.76
CA TYR A 261 -13.38 -23.18 11.73
C TYR A 261 -12.59 -23.40 10.43
N ASN A 262 -11.33 -23.85 10.53
CA ASN A 262 -10.58 -24.37 9.39
C ASN A 262 -9.98 -25.75 9.75
N PRO A 263 -10.58 -26.87 9.33
CA PRO A 263 -10.10 -28.21 9.69
C PRO A 263 -8.75 -28.57 9.03
N LYS A 264 -8.29 -27.79 8.04
CA LYS A 264 -6.97 -27.94 7.41
C LYS A 264 -5.87 -27.18 8.15
N ALA A 265 -6.21 -26.44 9.20
CA ALA A 265 -5.29 -25.79 10.12
C ALA A 265 -4.44 -26.82 10.87
N GLY A 266 -3.11 -26.77 10.74
CA GLY A 266 -2.25 -27.74 11.41
C GLY A 266 -0.80 -27.31 11.61
N LEU A 267 -0.07 -28.13 12.37
CA LEU A 267 1.33 -27.91 12.73
C LEU A 267 2.28 -27.82 11.53
N ALA A 268 1.92 -28.40 10.38
CA ALA A 268 2.73 -28.34 9.17
C ALA A 268 2.84 -26.91 8.62
N GLN A 269 1.75 -26.12 8.72
CA GLN A 269 1.72 -24.74 8.25
C GLN A 269 2.57 -23.83 9.16
N SER A 270 2.45 -23.99 10.48
CA SER A 270 3.26 -23.24 11.45
C SER A 270 4.74 -23.63 11.40
N ALA A 271 5.08 -24.90 11.13
CA ALA A 271 6.46 -25.36 10.98
C ALA A 271 7.18 -24.70 9.79
N MET A 272 6.45 -24.50 8.69
CA MET A 272 7.00 -23.87 7.48
C MET A 272 7.26 -22.37 7.68
N VAL A 273 6.35 -21.67 8.35
CA VAL A 273 6.55 -20.27 8.74
C VAL A 273 7.73 -20.16 9.71
N ALA A 274 7.80 -21.07 10.69
CA ALA A 274 8.86 -21.10 11.68
C ALA A 274 10.26 -21.29 11.07
N ILE A 275 10.45 -22.23 10.12
CA ILE A 275 11.76 -22.42 9.48
C ILE A 275 12.14 -21.22 8.61
N TYR A 276 11.17 -20.58 7.95
CA TYR A 276 11.43 -19.42 7.10
C TYR A 276 11.80 -18.17 7.91
N CYS A 277 11.07 -17.85 8.98
CA CYS A 277 11.39 -16.72 9.86
C CYS A 277 12.77 -16.91 10.51
N THR A 278 13.12 -18.13 10.89
CA THR A 278 14.46 -18.45 11.41
C THR A 278 15.54 -18.32 10.34
N TYR A 279 15.27 -18.69 9.09
CA TYR A 279 16.17 -18.44 7.96
C TYR A 279 16.37 -16.94 7.68
N LEU A 280 15.30 -16.14 7.73
CA LEU A 280 15.40 -14.68 7.56
C LEU A 280 16.22 -14.06 8.69
N THR A 281 16.01 -14.50 9.93
CA THR A 281 16.80 -14.07 11.10
C THR A 281 18.27 -14.44 10.93
N MET A 282 18.58 -15.67 10.50
CA MET A 282 19.95 -16.12 10.17
C MET A 282 20.58 -15.26 9.06
N SER A 283 19.82 -14.99 8.00
CA SER A 283 20.27 -14.14 6.91
C SER A 283 20.53 -12.71 7.39
N ALA A 284 19.73 -12.19 8.32
CA ALA A 284 19.90 -10.85 8.84
C ALA A 284 21.15 -10.71 9.73
N VAL A 285 21.34 -11.62 10.69
CA VAL A 285 22.51 -11.58 11.59
C VAL A 285 23.81 -11.88 10.86
N SER A 286 23.79 -12.68 9.78
CA SER A 286 24.97 -12.94 8.94
C SER A 286 25.36 -11.78 8.01
N MET A 287 24.47 -10.81 7.81
CA MET A 287 24.72 -9.59 7.03
C MET A 287 25.09 -8.39 7.90
N GLU A 288 25.14 -8.53 9.22
CA GLU A 288 25.65 -7.49 10.11
C GLU A 288 27.14 -7.23 9.81
N PRO A 289 27.56 -5.96 9.63
CA PRO A 289 28.98 -5.63 9.52
C PRO A 289 29.71 -5.97 10.83
N ASP A 290 30.98 -6.39 10.76
CA ASP A 290 31.72 -6.88 11.94
C ASP A 290 32.38 -5.74 12.75
N ASP A 291 31.63 -4.67 13.05
CA ASP A 291 32.10 -3.51 13.83
C ASP A 291 32.24 -3.81 15.33
N LYS A 292 31.33 -4.62 15.89
CA LYS A 292 31.27 -4.99 17.32
C LYS A 292 31.78 -6.40 17.61
N HIS A 293 32.47 -6.99 16.65
CA HIS A 293 32.89 -8.38 16.71
C HIS A 293 31.72 -9.38 16.92
N CYS A 294 30.55 -9.09 16.35
CA CYS A 294 29.37 -9.95 16.44
C CYS A 294 29.28 -11.01 15.31
N ASN A 295 30.01 -10.85 14.21
CA ASN A 295 29.89 -11.71 13.03
C ASN A 295 31.21 -12.47 12.71
N PRO A 296 31.34 -13.74 13.13
CA PRO A 296 32.58 -14.50 12.94
C PRO A 296 32.86 -14.84 11.46
N LEU A 297 31.87 -14.74 10.57
CA LEU A 297 32.03 -15.04 9.14
C LEU A 297 32.89 -14.01 8.40
N VAL A 298 33.18 -12.87 9.02
CA VAL A 298 33.98 -11.77 8.45
C VAL A 298 35.47 -11.95 8.77
N ARG A 299 35.84 -12.78 9.76
CA ARG A 299 37.20 -12.85 10.32
C ARG A 299 38.15 -13.87 9.67
N GLY A 300 37.75 -14.51 8.57
CA GLY A 300 38.64 -15.42 7.82
C GLY A 300 39.84 -14.71 7.18
N GLY A 301 40.90 -15.46 6.83
CA GLY A 301 42.09 -14.92 6.16
C GLY A 301 41.78 -14.28 4.79
N GLN A 302 42.66 -13.39 4.32
CA GLN A 302 42.43 -12.52 3.14
C GLN A 302 42.04 -13.28 1.85
N ALA A 303 42.63 -14.46 1.60
CA ALA A 303 42.26 -15.33 0.45
C ALA A 303 40.88 -16.01 0.61
N THR A 304 40.49 -16.33 1.86
CA THR A 304 39.16 -16.86 2.18
C THR A 304 38.10 -15.76 2.04
N ARG A 305 38.43 -14.50 2.33
CA ARG A 305 37.51 -13.35 2.20
C ARG A 305 37.13 -13.08 0.73
N THR A 306 38.08 -12.99 -0.19
CA THR A 306 37.79 -12.79 -1.63
C THR A 306 37.00 -13.94 -2.22
N THR A 307 37.38 -15.19 -1.91
CA THR A 307 36.65 -16.38 -2.36
C THR A 307 35.22 -16.40 -1.82
N THR A 308 35.01 -16.02 -0.56
CA THR A 308 33.67 -15.95 0.05
C THR A 308 32.82 -14.81 -0.53
N VAL A 309 33.42 -13.67 -0.89
CA VAL A 309 32.72 -12.56 -1.54
C VAL A 309 32.27 -12.93 -2.94
N VAL A 310 33.14 -13.56 -3.74
CA VAL A 310 32.81 -14.00 -5.11
C VAL A 310 31.75 -15.11 -5.10
N ILE A 311 31.92 -16.13 -4.26
CA ILE A 311 30.94 -17.22 -4.13
C ILE A 311 29.61 -16.66 -3.62
N GLY A 312 29.64 -15.76 -2.62
CA GLY A 312 28.45 -15.09 -2.11
C GLY A 312 27.70 -14.32 -3.19
N ALA A 313 28.40 -13.49 -3.98
CA ALA A 313 27.81 -12.72 -5.06
C ALA A 313 27.15 -13.61 -6.13
N ILE A 314 27.83 -14.68 -6.56
CA ILE A 314 27.29 -15.63 -7.55
C ILE A 314 26.04 -16.33 -7.01
N VAL A 315 26.08 -16.82 -5.77
CA VAL A 315 24.92 -17.48 -5.13
C VAL A 315 23.76 -16.51 -4.99
N THR A 316 24.02 -15.25 -4.62
CA THR A 316 22.97 -14.22 -4.52
C THR A 316 22.34 -13.95 -5.88
N MET A 317 23.11 -13.82 -6.96
CA MET A 317 22.57 -13.60 -8.31
C MET A 317 21.78 -14.80 -8.83
N LEU A 318 22.25 -16.02 -8.59
CA LEU A 318 21.51 -17.25 -8.92
C LEU A 318 20.19 -17.34 -8.14
N THR A 319 20.22 -16.96 -6.86
CA THR A 319 19.03 -16.93 -6.02
C THR A 319 18.02 -15.91 -6.56
N VAL A 320 18.45 -14.70 -6.90
CA VAL A 320 17.58 -13.66 -7.48
C VAL A 320 17.01 -14.10 -8.83
N ALA A 321 17.80 -14.72 -9.71
CA ALA A 321 17.31 -15.22 -10.99
C ALA A 321 16.26 -16.33 -10.82
N TYR A 322 16.48 -17.25 -9.88
CA TYR A 322 15.54 -18.32 -9.55
C TYR A 322 14.24 -17.78 -8.96
N THR A 323 14.32 -16.89 -7.96
CA THR A 323 13.14 -16.31 -7.31
C THR A 323 12.33 -15.47 -8.28
N THR A 324 12.98 -14.66 -9.13
CA THR A 324 12.32 -13.87 -10.17
C THR A 324 11.57 -14.74 -11.15
N THR A 325 12.21 -15.81 -11.65
CA THR A 325 11.61 -16.72 -12.63
C THR A 325 10.40 -17.42 -12.05
N ARG A 326 10.50 -17.88 -10.79
CA ARG A 326 9.39 -18.51 -10.08
C ARG A 326 8.23 -17.53 -9.89
N ALA A 327 8.52 -16.34 -9.37
CA ALA A 327 7.55 -15.29 -9.13
C ALA A 327 6.78 -14.90 -10.40
N ALA A 328 7.50 -14.80 -11.51
CA ALA A 328 6.94 -14.44 -12.80
C ALA A 328 6.04 -15.52 -13.43
N THR A 329 6.06 -16.75 -12.90
CA THR A 329 5.27 -17.88 -13.42
C THR A 329 4.03 -18.22 -12.60
N GLN A 330 4.01 -17.90 -11.30
CA GLN A 330 2.92 -18.26 -10.38
C GLN A 330 1.89 -17.14 -10.25
N GLY A 331 1.25 -16.68 -11.35
CA GLY A 331 0.42 -15.46 -11.46
C GLY A 331 -0.83 -15.31 -10.56
N VAL A 332 -0.86 -15.89 -9.37
CA VAL A 332 -1.95 -15.88 -8.38
C VAL A 332 -2.06 -14.53 -7.65
N ALA A 333 -0.96 -13.79 -7.48
CA ALA A 333 -0.89 -12.64 -6.57
C ALA A 333 -1.62 -11.35 -7.02
N LEU A 334 -2.17 -11.26 -8.25
CA LEU A 334 -2.75 -10.02 -8.80
C LEU A 334 -4.15 -10.18 -9.44
N GLY A 335 -4.93 -11.18 -9.03
CA GLY A 335 -6.36 -11.26 -9.37
C GLY A 335 -6.70 -11.72 -10.80
N GLY A 336 -5.77 -12.39 -11.48
CA GLY A 336 -6.06 -13.08 -12.74
C GLY A 336 -6.82 -14.37 -12.47
N SER A 337 -8.16 -14.36 -12.63
CA SER A 337 -8.97 -15.58 -12.64
C SER A 337 -8.63 -16.43 -13.87
N THR A 338 -7.56 -17.22 -13.80
CA THR A 338 -7.33 -18.28 -14.79
C THR A 338 -6.51 -19.41 -14.15
N GLN A 339 -7.06 -20.03 -13.11
CA GLN A 339 -6.82 -21.46 -12.96
C GLN A 339 -7.57 -22.15 -14.10
N SER A 340 -6.89 -22.38 -15.24
CA SER A 340 -7.26 -23.54 -16.03
C SER A 340 -6.91 -24.75 -15.18
N ILE A 341 -7.92 -25.36 -14.58
CA ILE A 341 -7.83 -26.63 -13.87
C ILE A 341 -7.10 -27.61 -14.79
N ARG A 342 -5.84 -27.93 -14.49
CA ARG A 342 -5.21 -29.15 -15.00
C ARG A 342 -5.73 -30.26 -14.11
N LEU A 343 -6.59 -31.10 -14.68
CA LEU A 343 -6.86 -32.42 -14.13
C LEU A 343 -5.51 -33.15 -14.01
N PRO A 344 -5.28 -33.92 -12.94
CA PRO A 344 -4.13 -34.81 -12.86
C PRO A 344 -4.12 -35.68 -14.11
N ASP A 345 -2.97 -35.78 -14.78
CA ASP A 345 -2.69 -36.92 -15.65
C ASP A 345 -2.61 -38.16 -14.74
N ASP A 346 -3.77 -38.65 -14.31
CA ASP A 346 -3.89 -40.07 -14.01
C ASP A 346 -3.53 -40.81 -15.29
N GLU A 347 -2.73 -41.86 -15.15
CA GLU A 347 -2.29 -42.78 -16.19
C GLU A 347 -3.48 -43.48 -16.88
N HIS A 348 -4.24 -42.72 -17.66
CA HIS A 348 -4.87 -43.21 -18.86
C HIS A 348 -4.36 -42.29 -19.95
N GLY A 349 -3.27 -42.73 -20.59
CA GLY A 349 -2.81 -42.12 -21.82
C GLY A 349 -4.00 -41.97 -22.75
N LEU A 350 -4.53 -40.74 -22.84
CA LEU A 350 -5.34 -40.33 -23.97
C LEU A 350 -4.38 -40.37 -25.13
N ILE A 351 -4.43 -41.51 -25.79
CA ILE A 351 -3.89 -41.83 -27.10
C ILE A 351 -4.18 -40.64 -28.01
N THR A 352 -3.23 -39.71 -28.08
CA THR A 352 -3.22 -38.58 -29.02
C THR A 352 -2.62 -39.01 -30.37
N THR A 353 -2.20 -40.27 -30.48
CA THR A 353 -1.98 -40.98 -31.73
C THR A 353 -3.18 -41.88 -32.01
N GLN A 354 -4.17 -41.43 -32.76
CA GLN A 354 -5.20 -42.33 -33.26
C GLN A 354 -4.51 -43.51 -33.98
N PRO A 355 -4.80 -44.78 -33.64
CA PRO A 355 -4.22 -45.89 -34.38
C PRO A 355 -4.66 -45.77 -35.85
N ASP A 356 -3.72 -45.90 -36.79
CA ASP A 356 -3.94 -45.70 -38.23
C ASP A 356 -5.19 -46.43 -38.76
N SER A 357 -5.53 -47.58 -38.15
CA SER A 357 -6.70 -48.39 -38.50
C SER A 357 -8.06 -47.72 -38.29
N ARG A 358 -8.19 -46.77 -37.34
CA ARG A 358 -9.46 -46.08 -37.08
C ARG A 358 -9.63 -44.81 -37.93
N ARG A 359 -8.52 -44.23 -38.43
CA ARG A 359 -8.55 -43.12 -39.40
C ARG A 359 -8.94 -43.63 -40.79
N GLU A 360 -8.45 -44.81 -41.18
CA GLU A 360 -8.93 -45.52 -42.38
C GLU A 360 -10.41 -45.91 -42.28
N MET A 361 -10.88 -46.45 -41.15
CA MET A 361 -12.31 -46.77 -40.97
C MET A 361 -13.20 -45.51 -41.00
N ARG A 362 -12.74 -44.39 -40.45
CA ARG A 362 -13.50 -43.13 -40.47
C ARG A 362 -13.54 -42.52 -41.87
N ALA A 363 -12.42 -42.54 -42.59
CA ALA A 363 -12.35 -42.10 -43.98
C ALA A 363 -13.14 -43.03 -44.92
N ALA A 364 -13.18 -44.34 -44.66
CA ALA A 364 -14.01 -45.30 -45.40
C ALA A 364 -15.51 -45.07 -45.14
N ALA A 365 -15.90 -44.82 -43.88
CA ALA A 365 -17.29 -44.50 -43.52
C ALA A 365 -17.76 -43.16 -44.13
N LEU A 366 -16.90 -42.15 -44.18
CA LEU A 366 -17.18 -40.86 -44.84
C LEU A 366 -17.30 -41.01 -46.37
N ARG A 367 -16.40 -41.77 -47.01
CA ARG A 367 -16.51 -42.07 -48.45
C ARG A 367 -17.76 -42.89 -48.77
N GLN A 368 -18.16 -43.80 -47.88
CA GLN A 368 -19.37 -44.59 -48.04
C GLN A 368 -20.63 -43.74 -47.86
N ALA A 369 -20.68 -42.83 -46.89
CA ALA A 369 -21.80 -41.91 -46.70
C ALA A 369 -21.97 -40.92 -47.88
N VAL A 370 -20.85 -40.49 -48.49
CA VAL A 370 -20.86 -39.69 -49.74
C VAL A 370 -21.32 -40.54 -50.94
N ALA A 371 -20.88 -41.80 -51.04
CA ALA A 371 -21.33 -42.72 -52.09
C ALA A 371 -22.82 -43.12 -51.94
N GLU A 372 -23.34 -43.14 -50.72
CA GLU A 372 -24.76 -43.35 -50.39
C GLU A 372 -25.60 -42.06 -50.54
N GLY A 373 -24.99 -40.94 -50.94
CA GLY A 373 -25.68 -39.67 -51.24
C GLY A 373 -26.21 -38.92 -50.02
N SER A 374 -25.82 -39.34 -48.82
CA SER A 374 -26.28 -38.75 -47.55
C SER A 374 -25.44 -37.54 -47.12
N LEU A 375 -24.26 -37.35 -47.71
CA LEU A 375 -23.37 -36.20 -47.49
C LEU A 375 -22.83 -35.67 -48.84
N PRO A 376 -22.71 -34.34 -49.01
CA PRO A 376 -22.14 -33.73 -50.21
C PRO A 376 -20.62 -33.97 -50.30
N ALA A 377 -20.10 -34.02 -51.53
CA ALA A 377 -18.69 -34.33 -51.82
C ALA A 377 -17.68 -33.36 -51.18
N ASP A 378 -18.10 -32.12 -50.86
CA ASP A 378 -17.27 -31.12 -50.19
C ASP A 378 -16.92 -31.48 -48.74
N ALA A 379 -17.65 -32.40 -48.09
CA ALA A 379 -17.34 -32.87 -46.74
C ALA A 379 -16.02 -33.69 -46.66
N LEU A 380 -15.45 -34.09 -47.81
CA LEU A 380 -14.15 -34.74 -47.89
C LEU A 380 -12.99 -33.74 -47.97
N LEU A 381 -13.25 -32.45 -48.21
CA LEU A 381 -12.23 -31.41 -48.38
C LEU A 381 -11.90 -30.65 -47.08
N ASP A 382 -12.73 -30.77 -46.04
CA ASP A 382 -12.56 -30.08 -44.77
C ASP A 382 -11.61 -30.79 -43.77
N ASP A 383 -11.10 -31.99 -44.09
CA ASP A 383 -10.15 -32.74 -43.22
C ASP A 383 -8.69 -32.70 -43.74
N ASP A 384 -8.42 -32.00 -44.84
CA ASP A 384 -7.10 -31.91 -45.49
C ASP A 384 -6.40 -30.55 -45.28
N SER A 385 -6.91 -29.65 -44.41
CA SER A 385 -6.23 -28.36 -44.10
C SER A 385 -5.38 -28.36 -42.83
N ASP A 386 -5.20 -29.50 -42.16
CA ASP A 386 -4.19 -29.65 -41.10
C ASP A 386 -2.95 -30.34 -41.68
N ASP A 387 -2.23 -29.60 -42.52
CA ASP A 387 -0.89 -29.93 -43.00
C ASP A 387 0.08 -30.08 -41.81
N GLU A 388 0.25 -31.30 -41.32
CA GLU A 388 1.52 -31.74 -40.74
C GLU A 388 2.11 -32.85 -41.62
N SER A 389 2.94 -32.47 -42.58
CA SER A 389 4.10 -33.30 -42.92
C SER A 389 5.25 -32.47 -43.52
N ASN A 390 6.40 -32.58 -42.84
CA ASN A 390 7.75 -32.11 -43.21
C ASN A 390 8.02 -30.60 -43.15
N VAL A 391 8.73 -30.12 -42.12
CA VAL A 391 10.22 -30.10 -42.05
C VAL A 391 10.66 -29.53 -40.68
N GLY A 392 11.39 -30.34 -39.89
CA GLY A 392 12.47 -29.87 -39.01
C GLY A 392 12.15 -29.46 -37.56
N GLN A 393 12.32 -30.39 -36.61
CA GLN A 393 12.99 -30.13 -35.32
C GLN A 393 12.57 -28.91 -34.46
N THR A 394 11.29 -28.56 -34.35
CA THR A 394 10.84 -27.53 -33.38
C THR A 394 10.01 -28.14 -32.25
N GLY A 395 10.42 -27.86 -31.02
CA GLY A 395 9.86 -28.43 -29.79
C GLY A 395 8.35 -28.25 -29.67
N LYS A 396 7.70 -29.27 -29.12
CA LYS A 396 6.27 -29.33 -28.76
C LYS A 396 5.82 -28.01 -28.11
N ASP A 397 5.01 -27.21 -28.81
CA ASP A 397 4.49 -25.94 -28.31
C ASP A 397 3.41 -26.20 -27.25
N ASP A 398 3.77 -25.98 -25.98
CA ASP A 398 2.94 -26.21 -24.80
C ASP A 398 1.98 -25.03 -24.49
N GLU A 399 1.94 -24.00 -25.35
CA GLU A 399 1.11 -22.79 -25.22
C GLU A 399 0.09 -22.58 -26.36
N ARG A 400 -0.10 -23.60 -27.22
CA ARG A 400 -0.95 -23.55 -28.42
C ARG A 400 -2.41 -23.19 -28.15
N SER A 401 -2.99 -23.63 -27.03
CA SER A 401 -4.38 -23.35 -26.66
C SER A 401 -4.53 -22.13 -25.75
N ALA A 402 -3.62 -21.95 -24.79
CA ALA A 402 -3.57 -20.82 -23.87
C ALA A 402 -2.14 -20.62 -23.32
N THR A 403 -1.77 -19.38 -23.00
CA THR A 403 -0.48 -19.07 -22.39
C THR A 403 -0.36 -19.66 -20.98
N GLN A 404 0.76 -20.28 -20.61
CA GLN A 404 0.97 -20.87 -19.27
C GLN A 404 1.09 -19.81 -18.16
N TYR A 405 1.44 -18.57 -18.52
CA TYR A 405 1.57 -17.45 -17.60
C TYR A 405 1.31 -16.13 -18.35
N ASN A 406 0.98 -15.07 -17.61
CA ASN A 406 0.77 -13.75 -18.21
C ASN A 406 2.12 -13.11 -18.59
N TYR A 407 2.37 -12.97 -19.90
CA TYR A 407 3.63 -12.44 -20.42
C TYR A 407 3.92 -11.00 -20.00
N SER A 408 2.90 -10.14 -19.89
CA SER A 408 3.08 -8.76 -19.43
C SER A 408 3.50 -8.72 -17.96
N LEU A 409 2.81 -9.49 -17.11
CA LEU A 409 3.15 -9.57 -15.69
C LEU A 409 4.54 -10.16 -15.46
N PHE A 410 4.93 -11.15 -16.26
CA PHE A 410 6.27 -11.74 -16.25
C PHE A 410 7.34 -10.66 -16.43
N HIS A 411 7.19 -9.79 -17.42
CA HIS A 411 8.17 -8.73 -17.65
C HIS A 411 8.15 -7.60 -16.62
N ILE A 412 6.99 -7.30 -16.03
CA ILE A 412 6.92 -6.36 -14.91
C ILE A 412 7.72 -6.90 -13.71
N ILE A 413 7.60 -8.18 -13.40
CA ILE A 413 8.36 -8.81 -12.30
C ILE A 413 9.87 -8.78 -12.58
N PHE A 414 10.28 -9.04 -13.83
CA PHE A 414 11.68 -8.90 -14.24
C PHE A 414 12.20 -7.45 -14.16
N PHE A 415 11.38 -6.45 -14.50
CA PHE A 415 11.74 -5.04 -14.28
C PHE A 415 11.99 -4.75 -12.78
N LEU A 416 11.10 -5.20 -11.90
CA LEU A 416 11.27 -5.04 -10.45
C LEU A 416 12.54 -5.75 -9.94
N ALA A 417 12.88 -6.91 -10.51
CA ALA A 417 14.12 -7.62 -10.21
C ALA A 417 15.36 -6.79 -10.59
N THR A 418 15.36 -6.09 -11.73
CA THR A 418 16.48 -5.20 -12.10
C THR A 418 16.63 -4.01 -11.14
N ALA A 419 15.53 -3.49 -10.62
CA ALA A 419 15.54 -2.43 -9.61
C ALA A 419 16.08 -2.92 -8.26
N TRP A 420 15.71 -4.15 -7.86
CA TRP A 420 16.29 -4.85 -6.72
C TRP A 420 17.79 -5.07 -6.87
N VAL A 421 18.26 -5.59 -8.00
CA VAL A 421 19.70 -5.81 -8.27
C VAL A 421 20.48 -4.50 -8.20
N ALA A 422 19.96 -3.42 -8.80
CA ALA A 422 20.61 -2.12 -8.74
C ALA A 422 20.80 -1.65 -7.30
N THR A 423 19.72 -1.69 -6.51
CA THR A 423 19.70 -1.25 -5.12
C THR A 423 20.59 -2.14 -4.24
N LEU A 424 20.53 -3.46 -4.41
CA LEU A 424 21.35 -4.43 -3.68
C LEU A 424 22.86 -4.20 -3.87
N LEU A 425 23.27 -3.76 -5.06
CA LEU A 425 24.67 -3.52 -5.41
C LEU A 425 25.16 -2.13 -4.99
N THR A 426 24.29 -1.12 -4.91
CA THR A 426 24.69 0.28 -4.67
C THR A 426 24.52 0.80 -3.24
N MET A 427 23.88 0.02 -2.36
CA MET A 427 23.57 0.41 -0.97
C MET A 427 24.77 0.48 0.00
N ASN A 428 25.99 0.15 -0.44
CA ASN A 428 27.20 0.10 0.40
C ASN A 428 28.13 1.31 0.22
N PHE A 429 27.68 2.41 -0.39
CA PHE A 429 28.51 3.60 -0.65
C PHE A 429 28.57 4.58 0.54
N GLU A 430 28.93 4.10 1.74
CA GLU A 430 29.45 4.94 2.84
C GLU A 430 30.96 4.67 3.00
N GLU A 431 31.72 5.71 3.33
CA GLU A 431 33.13 6.01 2.98
C GLU A 431 34.28 5.05 3.40
N ASP A 432 34.06 3.91 4.07
CA ASP A 432 35.18 3.22 4.77
C ASP A 432 35.82 2.03 4.05
N SER A 433 35.52 1.78 2.77
CA SER A 433 36.11 0.62 2.06
C SER A 433 37.52 0.85 1.48
N SER A 434 38.11 2.03 1.70
CA SER A 434 39.49 2.34 1.25
C SER A 434 40.59 1.86 2.19
N GLU A 435 40.30 1.36 3.40
CA GLU A 435 41.36 0.94 4.35
C GLU A 435 41.79 -0.54 4.21
N ASP A 436 40.98 -1.44 3.63
CA ASP A 436 41.20 -2.89 3.74
C ASP A 436 41.81 -3.59 2.50
N GLY A 437 42.16 -2.85 1.44
CA GLY A 437 42.89 -3.42 0.29
C GLY A 437 42.19 -4.58 -0.44
N LEU A 438 40.85 -4.62 -0.42
CA LEU A 438 40.04 -5.63 -1.12
C LEU A 438 39.57 -5.10 -2.49
N ASP A 439 39.88 -5.83 -3.57
CA ASP A 439 39.52 -5.45 -4.96
C ASP A 439 38.01 -5.56 -5.29
N PHE A 440 37.18 -6.14 -4.41
CA PHE A 440 35.76 -6.39 -4.66
C PHE A 440 34.85 -5.93 -3.51
N VAL A 441 33.76 -5.22 -3.86
CA VAL A 441 32.74 -4.77 -2.90
C VAL A 441 31.87 -5.96 -2.44
N PRO A 442 31.75 -6.22 -1.13
CA PRO A 442 30.89 -7.28 -0.60
C PRO A 442 29.42 -6.95 -0.83
N VAL A 443 28.65 -7.88 -1.41
CA VAL A 443 27.22 -7.69 -1.69
C VAL A 443 26.38 -7.97 -0.44
N GLY A 444 25.50 -7.04 -0.05
CA GLY A 444 24.45 -7.26 0.96
C GLY A 444 24.87 -7.25 2.44
N ARG A 445 26.09 -6.85 2.80
CA ARG A 445 26.58 -6.84 4.19
C ARG A 445 26.45 -5.48 4.87
N THR A 446 25.23 -5.07 5.23
CA THR A 446 24.97 -3.81 5.94
C THR A 446 23.99 -3.97 7.08
N TYR A 447 24.08 -3.05 8.04
CA TYR A 447 23.06 -2.89 9.08
C TYR A 447 21.67 -2.68 8.48
N TRP A 448 21.57 -1.94 7.37
CA TRP A 448 20.31 -1.78 6.65
C TRP A 448 19.78 -3.12 6.11
N ALA A 449 20.61 -3.91 5.43
CA ALA A 449 20.20 -5.23 4.92
C ALA A 449 19.81 -6.20 6.05
N SER A 450 20.45 -6.07 7.21
CA SER A 450 20.07 -6.79 8.43
C SER A 450 18.72 -6.31 8.97
N TRP A 451 18.53 -4.99 9.11
CA TRP A 451 17.29 -4.40 9.62
C TRP A 451 16.10 -4.67 8.71
N VAL A 452 16.20 -4.50 7.39
CA VAL A 452 15.10 -4.81 6.44
C VAL A 452 14.60 -6.26 6.59
N LYS A 453 15.47 -7.18 7.02
CA LYS A 453 15.11 -8.58 7.27
C LYS A 453 14.65 -8.87 8.70
N ILE A 454 14.98 -8.01 9.68
CA ILE A 454 14.56 -8.12 11.10
C ILE A 454 13.27 -7.33 11.37
N ALA A 455 13.12 -6.15 10.78
CA ALA A 455 11.98 -5.26 10.90
C ALA A 455 11.84 -4.40 9.62
N PRO A 456 10.67 -4.33 8.97
CA PRO A 456 10.42 -3.29 7.98
C PRO A 456 10.65 -1.93 8.66
N SER A 457 11.75 -1.26 8.31
CA SER A 457 12.49 -0.36 9.19
C SER A 457 11.71 0.84 9.74
N THR A 458 11.85 1.11 11.03
CA THR A 458 11.84 2.48 11.59
C THR A 458 13.12 3.20 11.13
N GLY A 459 12.97 4.37 10.51
CA GLY A 459 14.05 5.16 9.91
C GLY A 459 15.03 5.76 10.92
N ARG A 460 16.29 5.90 10.49
CA ARG A 460 17.43 6.38 11.28
C ARG A 460 17.37 7.91 11.48
N ARG A 461 16.98 8.34 12.68
CA ARG A 461 17.63 9.39 13.52
C ARG A 461 16.87 9.52 14.84
N GLY A 462 17.52 9.06 15.92
CA GLY A 462 17.21 9.43 17.31
C GLY A 462 15.81 9.09 17.83
N CYS A 463 15.64 7.90 18.41
CA CYS A 463 15.01 7.69 19.72
C CYS A 463 14.91 6.18 19.99
N TRP A 464 15.74 5.72 20.91
CA TRP A 464 15.52 4.46 21.62
C TRP A 464 14.28 4.62 22.50
N HIS A 465 13.28 3.76 22.33
CA HIS A 465 12.46 3.30 23.44
C HIS A 465 12.08 1.83 23.23
N PRO A 466 12.48 0.91 24.13
CA PRO A 466 12.07 -0.48 24.13
C PRO A 466 10.70 -0.63 24.81
N LEU A 467 9.96 -1.68 24.45
CA LEU A 467 8.81 -2.25 25.20
C LEU A 467 7.53 -1.40 25.31
N THR A 468 6.64 -1.45 24.31
CA THR A 468 5.19 -1.24 24.52
C THR A 468 4.35 -1.87 23.39
N ALA A 469 4.22 -3.19 23.38
CA ALA A 469 3.16 -3.88 22.62
C ALA A 469 2.82 -5.25 23.23
N PHE A 470 2.63 -5.29 24.56
CA PHE A 470 1.86 -6.32 25.23
C PHE A 470 0.75 -5.60 25.99
N ASN A 471 -0.45 -5.54 25.42
CA ASN A 471 -1.67 -5.43 26.22
C ASN A 471 -2.78 -6.25 25.54
N PRO A 472 -3.19 -7.38 26.10
CA PRO A 472 -4.29 -8.19 25.59
C PRO A 472 -5.59 -7.69 26.21
N THR A 473 -6.46 -7.07 25.42
CA THR A 473 -7.87 -6.87 25.79
C THR A 473 -8.72 -7.22 24.58
N VAL A 474 -8.96 -8.53 24.42
CA VAL A 474 -9.93 -9.08 23.48
C VAL A 474 -11.27 -9.13 24.21
N GLN A 475 -12.20 -8.25 23.84
CA GLN A 475 -13.61 -8.44 24.19
C GLN A 475 -14.18 -9.55 23.31
N ILE A 476 -14.74 -10.55 23.98
CA ILE A 476 -15.43 -11.70 23.39
C ILE A 476 -16.86 -11.25 23.09
N ASP A 477 -17.28 -11.28 21.82
CA ASP A 477 -18.70 -11.36 21.48
C ASP A 477 -18.96 -12.55 20.54
N HIS A 478 -20.04 -13.26 20.84
CA HIS A 478 -20.34 -14.63 20.43
C HIS A 478 -21.04 -14.64 19.06
N LYS A 479 -20.39 -15.27 18.05
CA LYS A 479 -20.95 -16.27 17.10
C LYS A 479 -20.42 -16.27 15.65
N GLU A 480 -19.60 -15.32 15.21
CA GLU A 480 -18.92 -15.42 13.89
C GLU A 480 -17.40 -15.21 13.92
N GLY A 481 -16.82 -14.89 15.09
CA GLY A 481 -15.44 -14.40 15.20
C GLY A 481 -14.32 -15.40 14.95
N ILE A 482 -14.53 -16.72 15.04
CA ILE A 482 -13.39 -17.63 15.19
C ILE A 482 -12.88 -18.19 13.83
N LYS A 483 -13.70 -18.16 12.75
CA LYS A 483 -13.24 -18.34 11.35
C LYS A 483 -12.35 -17.18 10.91
N SER A 484 -12.75 -15.97 11.33
CA SER A 484 -11.95 -14.77 11.17
C SER A 484 -10.66 -14.91 11.97
N ILE A 485 -10.69 -15.30 13.25
CA ILE A 485 -9.48 -15.32 14.08
C ILE A 485 -8.39 -16.27 13.58
N PHE A 486 -8.68 -17.46 13.02
CA PHE A 486 -7.58 -18.29 12.49
C PHE A 486 -7.05 -17.83 11.15
N LEU A 487 -7.96 -17.53 10.22
CA LEU A 487 -7.61 -17.05 8.90
C LEU A 487 -6.95 -15.68 9.02
N GLU A 488 -7.41 -14.82 9.93
CA GLU A 488 -6.81 -13.54 10.32
C GLU A 488 -5.64 -13.67 11.27
N LEU A 489 -5.32 -14.78 11.95
CA LEU A 489 -4.05 -14.92 12.71
C LEU A 489 -2.95 -15.49 11.83
N THR A 490 -3.25 -16.46 10.97
CA THR A 490 -2.31 -16.85 9.91
C THR A 490 -2.15 -15.72 8.90
N ASN A 491 -3.24 -15.03 8.53
CA ASN A 491 -3.16 -13.77 7.79
C ASN A 491 -2.67 -12.59 8.65
N MET A 492 -2.75 -12.50 9.98
CA MET A 492 -2.17 -11.35 10.71
C MET A 492 -0.69 -11.54 10.97
N LEU A 493 -0.21 -12.77 11.14
CA LEU A 493 1.20 -13.05 11.31
C LEU A 493 1.94 -13.03 9.96
N LEU A 494 1.26 -13.29 8.83
CA LEU A 494 1.83 -13.22 7.48
C LEU A 494 1.36 -12.04 6.62
N LEU A 495 0.14 -11.51 6.79
CA LEU A 495 -0.34 -10.24 6.17
C LEU A 495 -0.09 -8.98 7.01
N ARG A 496 0.46 -9.04 8.24
CA ARG A 496 1.16 -7.84 8.78
C ARG A 496 2.41 -7.50 7.97
N SER A 497 2.83 -8.40 7.08
CA SER A 497 3.80 -8.14 6.01
C SER A 497 3.19 -7.56 4.73
N LEU A 498 1.85 -7.38 4.63
CA LEU A 498 1.18 -7.12 3.34
C LEU A 498 0.45 -5.79 3.15
N PHE A 499 0.26 -4.90 4.12
CA PHE A 499 -0.41 -3.63 3.82
C PHE A 499 0.15 -2.41 4.54
N VAL A 500 1.47 -2.23 4.54
CA VAL A 500 2.07 -0.89 4.68
C VAL A 500 3.40 -0.83 3.92
N ALA A 501 3.37 -0.79 2.58
CA ALA A 501 4.46 -0.20 1.80
C ALA A 501 4.04 0.03 0.34
N ILE A 502 3.14 0.98 0.14
CA ILE A 502 3.42 2.03 -0.83
C ILE A 502 3.81 3.25 0.01
N PRO A 503 5.10 3.55 0.21
CA PRO A 503 5.56 4.92 0.23
C PRO A 503 6.04 5.19 -1.20
N PHE A 504 5.16 5.68 -2.08
CA PHE A 504 5.36 7.07 -2.46
C PHE A 504 5.99 7.83 -1.30
N VAL A 505 7.27 8.18 -1.43
CA VAL A 505 7.74 9.43 -0.82
C VAL A 505 7.06 10.57 -1.62
N GLY A 506 5.74 10.67 -1.49
CA GLY A 506 5.21 11.93 -1.08
C GLY A 506 5.48 12.00 0.41
N PHE A 507 5.86 13.16 0.91
CA PHE A 507 5.58 13.47 2.29
C PHE A 507 4.07 13.29 2.51
N SER A 508 3.62 12.09 2.84
CA SER A 508 2.25 11.89 3.31
C SER A 508 2.24 12.28 4.78
N THR A 509 2.12 13.58 5.02
CA THR A 509 1.12 14.02 6.00
C THR A 509 -0.10 13.16 5.74
N ALA A 510 -0.54 12.30 6.67
CA ALA A 510 -1.71 11.46 6.39
C ALA A 510 -2.85 12.39 6.00
N ALA A 511 -3.21 12.40 4.71
CA ALA A 511 -4.14 13.36 4.15
C ALA A 511 -5.50 13.13 4.80
N LEU A 512 -6.14 14.20 5.24
CA LEU A 512 -7.40 14.08 5.97
C LEU A 512 -8.47 13.45 5.08
N THR A 513 -9.27 12.55 5.65
CA THR A 513 -10.38 11.90 4.93
C THR A 513 -11.45 12.92 4.56
N TYR A 514 -11.75 13.84 5.49
CA TYR A 514 -12.72 14.91 5.31
C TYR A 514 -12.00 16.26 5.27
N LYS A 515 -12.06 16.91 4.11
CA LYS A 515 -11.45 18.22 3.85
C LYS A 515 -12.56 19.12 3.42
N GLY A 516 -13.10 19.87 4.36
CA GLY A 516 -14.35 20.55 4.13
C GLY A 516 -14.38 22.01 4.49
N ALA A 517 -15.47 22.63 4.07
CA ALA A 517 -15.85 23.95 4.50
C ALA A 517 -17.34 23.97 4.83
N ASP A 518 -17.72 24.73 5.84
CA ASP A 518 -19.09 25.19 5.99
C ASP A 518 -19.31 26.29 4.96
N TRP A 519 -20.33 26.12 4.11
CA TRP A 519 -20.63 27.04 3.01
C TRP A 519 -22.08 27.49 3.04
N SER A 520 -22.72 27.37 4.20
CA SER A 520 -24.18 27.48 4.27
C SER A 520 -24.66 28.89 3.92
N SER A 521 -23.85 29.94 4.12
CA SER A 521 -24.18 31.32 3.77
C SER A 521 -24.22 31.60 2.26
N VAL A 522 -23.61 30.76 1.43
CA VAL A 522 -23.40 31.04 -0.01
C VAL A 522 -24.69 31.41 -0.75
N PRO A 523 -25.81 30.67 -0.62
CA PRO A 523 -27.06 31.09 -1.24
C PRO A 523 -27.64 32.41 -0.71
N VAL A 524 -27.42 32.76 0.56
CA VAL A 524 -27.82 34.07 1.10
C VAL A 524 -27.03 35.19 0.43
N GLU A 525 -25.72 34.99 0.27
CA GLU A 525 -24.82 35.94 -0.40
C GLU A 525 -25.15 36.09 -1.90
N GLU A 526 -25.41 34.97 -2.59
CA GLU A 526 -25.84 34.98 -3.98
C GLU A 526 -27.19 35.70 -4.15
N ALA A 527 -28.13 35.51 -3.22
CA ALA A 527 -29.40 36.24 -3.20
C ALA A 527 -29.22 37.74 -2.93
N ALA A 528 -28.17 38.12 -2.18
CA ALA A 528 -27.75 39.50 -1.97
C ALA A 528 -26.96 40.09 -3.17
N GLY A 529 -26.79 39.32 -4.26
CA GLY A 529 -26.13 39.76 -5.49
C GLY A 529 -24.62 39.58 -5.51
N LYS A 530 -24.05 38.87 -4.54
CA LYS A 530 -22.63 38.51 -4.57
C LYS A 530 -22.37 37.41 -5.60
N SER A 531 -21.14 37.36 -6.11
CA SER A 531 -20.68 36.31 -7.01
C SER A 531 -19.26 35.93 -6.67
N TYR A 532 -18.92 34.67 -6.87
CA TYR A 532 -17.60 34.15 -6.53
C TYR A 532 -16.73 33.95 -7.76
N LYS A 533 -15.42 34.18 -7.59
CA LYS A 533 -14.42 34.01 -8.66
C LYS A 533 -13.32 33.08 -8.19
N ASN A 534 -12.80 32.27 -9.11
CA ASN A 534 -11.58 31.51 -8.82
C ASN A 534 -10.36 32.45 -8.67
N THR A 535 -9.20 31.89 -8.32
CA THR A 535 -7.94 32.65 -8.17
C THR A 535 -7.52 33.38 -9.46
N ALA A 536 -7.91 32.87 -10.64
CA ALA A 536 -7.71 33.49 -11.95
C ALA A 536 -8.71 34.62 -12.27
N GLY A 537 -9.68 34.90 -11.39
CA GLY A 537 -10.69 35.95 -11.57
C GLY A 537 -11.90 35.58 -12.43
N THR A 538 -12.06 34.30 -12.78
CA THR A 538 -13.22 33.78 -13.53
C THR A 538 -14.39 33.52 -12.58
N THR A 539 -15.56 34.10 -12.84
CA THR A 539 -16.79 33.88 -12.07
C THR A 539 -17.32 32.46 -12.25
N GLN A 540 -17.56 31.75 -11.14
CA GLN A 540 -18.12 30.38 -11.13
C GLN A 540 -18.93 30.15 -9.85
N PRO A 541 -19.82 29.14 -9.81
CA PRO A 541 -20.46 28.71 -8.58
C PRO A 541 -19.42 28.32 -7.51
N PHE A 542 -19.62 28.74 -6.26
CA PHE A 542 -18.62 28.58 -5.21
C PHE A 542 -18.25 27.12 -4.95
N GLU A 543 -19.20 26.18 -5.03
CA GLU A 543 -18.96 24.73 -4.94
C GLU A 543 -17.94 24.22 -5.97
N THR A 544 -17.92 24.82 -7.16
CA THR A 544 -16.99 24.43 -8.23
C THR A 544 -15.59 24.92 -7.90
N ILE A 545 -15.49 26.15 -7.38
CA ILE A 545 -14.22 26.73 -6.91
C ILE A 545 -13.68 25.91 -5.75
N LEU A 546 -14.51 25.63 -4.74
CA LEU A 546 -14.16 24.88 -3.54
C LEU A 546 -13.69 23.45 -3.87
N LYS A 547 -14.41 22.76 -4.77
CA LYS A 547 -14.02 21.43 -5.26
C LYS A 547 -12.67 21.47 -6.00
N ALA A 548 -12.49 22.44 -6.90
CA ALA A 548 -11.24 22.61 -7.65
C ALA A 548 -10.04 22.97 -6.73
N SER A 549 -10.31 23.63 -5.61
CA SER A 549 -9.33 23.95 -4.57
C SER A 549 -8.94 22.74 -3.69
N GLY A 550 -9.58 21.57 -3.87
CA GLY A 550 -9.21 20.31 -3.24
C GLY A 550 -10.09 19.88 -2.06
N ALA A 551 -11.13 20.64 -1.73
CA ALA A 551 -12.11 20.22 -0.74
C ALA A 551 -12.95 19.05 -1.27
N ASN A 552 -13.36 18.15 -0.39
CA ASN A 552 -14.11 16.96 -0.75
C ASN A 552 -15.46 16.84 -0.04
N THR A 553 -15.71 17.66 0.99
CA THR A 553 -16.93 17.60 1.82
C THR A 553 -17.40 19.02 2.11
N VAL A 554 -18.71 19.26 2.18
CA VAL A 554 -19.28 20.53 2.62
C VAL A 554 -20.17 20.32 3.83
N ARG A 555 -20.02 21.20 4.82
CA ARG A 555 -20.89 21.27 6.00
C ARG A 555 -22.04 22.22 5.72
N GLN A 556 -23.23 21.85 6.17
CA GLN A 556 -24.44 22.66 6.00
C GLN A 556 -25.24 22.71 7.31
N ARG A 557 -25.44 23.91 7.87
CA ARG A 557 -26.28 24.09 9.05
C ARG A 557 -27.77 24.03 8.71
N ILE A 558 -28.53 23.37 9.56
CA ILE A 558 -29.99 23.26 9.45
C ILE A 558 -30.65 23.85 10.69
N TRP A 559 -31.53 24.83 10.45
CA TRP A 559 -32.45 25.40 11.42
C TRP A 559 -33.85 24.82 11.22
N VAL A 560 -34.63 24.78 12.31
CA VAL A 560 -35.93 24.10 12.34
C VAL A 560 -36.98 24.94 11.60
N ASN A 561 -37.33 26.09 12.15
CA ASN A 561 -38.34 26.98 11.57
C ASN A 561 -37.93 28.47 11.68
N PRO A 562 -36.86 28.87 10.98
CA PRO A 562 -36.44 30.27 10.95
C PRO A 562 -37.46 31.14 10.23
N SER A 563 -37.71 32.33 10.76
CA SER A 563 -38.77 33.23 10.27
C SER A 563 -38.53 33.76 8.85
N ASP A 564 -37.27 33.84 8.41
CA ASP A 564 -36.87 34.25 7.07
C ASP A 564 -36.66 33.06 6.11
N GLY A 565 -36.81 31.82 6.60
CA GLY A 565 -36.60 30.59 5.84
C GLY A 565 -35.14 30.23 5.57
N ASN A 566 -34.17 31.06 5.97
CA ASN A 566 -32.75 30.79 5.71
C ASN A 566 -32.28 29.58 6.53
N TYR A 567 -31.53 28.68 5.91
CA TYR A 567 -30.99 27.46 6.54
C TYR A 567 -32.05 26.44 6.99
N ASN A 568 -33.31 26.54 6.57
CA ASN A 568 -34.30 25.48 6.83
C ASN A 568 -34.05 24.23 5.97
N LEU A 569 -34.92 23.22 6.07
CA LEU A 569 -34.80 21.97 5.29
C LEU A 569 -34.84 22.21 3.77
N ASP A 570 -35.79 23.00 3.26
CA ASP A 570 -35.92 23.28 1.82
C ASP A 570 -34.70 24.02 1.25
N TYR A 571 -34.15 24.96 2.03
CA TYR A 571 -32.90 25.65 1.74
C TYR A 571 -31.76 24.64 1.59
N ASN A 572 -31.60 23.75 2.57
CA ASN A 572 -30.53 22.77 2.60
C ASN A 572 -30.68 21.70 1.51
N ILE A 573 -31.89 21.29 1.13
CA ILE A 573 -32.09 20.38 -0.01
C ILE A 573 -31.60 21.03 -1.32
N LYS A 574 -31.86 22.31 -1.54
CA LYS A 574 -31.37 23.03 -2.74
C LYS A 574 -29.84 23.14 -2.73
N LEU A 575 -29.26 23.47 -1.57
CA LEU A 575 -27.81 23.57 -1.42
C LEU A 575 -27.11 22.21 -1.57
N ALA A 576 -27.67 21.16 -0.98
CA ALA A 576 -27.18 19.79 -1.10
C ALA A 576 -27.22 19.25 -2.54
N LYS A 577 -28.24 19.61 -3.33
CA LYS A 577 -28.28 19.27 -4.77
C LYS A 577 -27.08 19.85 -5.53
N ARG A 578 -26.68 21.08 -5.21
CA ARG A 578 -25.47 21.72 -5.77
C ARG A 578 -24.20 20.99 -5.35
N ALA A 579 -24.06 20.67 -4.06
CA ALA A 579 -22.93 19.88 -3.55
C ALA A 579 -22.79 18.53 -4.26
N LYS A 580 -23.91 17.79 -4.38
CA LYS A 580 -23.96 16.51 -5.08
C LYS A 580 -23.56 16.65 -6.55
N ALA A 581 -24.08 17.67 -7.25
CA ALA A 581 -23.73 17.93 -8.64
C ALA A 581 -22.23 18.23 -8.83
N ALA A 582 -21.61 18.90 -7.86
CA ALA A 582 -20.16 19.16 -7.84
C ALA A 582 -19.31 17.96 -7.37
N GLY A 583 -19.93 16.84 -6.98
CA GLY A 583 -19.23 15.66 -6.46
C GLY A 583 -18.58 15.89 -5.08
N LEU A 584 -19.21 16.71 -4.25
CA LEU A 584 -18.83 16.93 -2.84
C LEU A 584 -19.67 16.04 -1.93
N LYS A 585 -19.05 15.47 -0.89
CA LYS A 585 -19.77 14.81 0.20
C LYS A 585 -20.49 15.86 1.05
N ILE A 586 -21.55 15.46 1.73
CA ILE A 586 -22.35 16.37 2.56
C ILE A 586 -22.23 15.97 4.03
N TYR A 587 -21.99 16.96 4.87
CA TYR A 587 -22.13 16.91 6.33
C TYR A 587 -23.30 17.83 6.72
N LEU A 588 -24.36 17.27 7.30
CA LEU A 588 -25.47 18.05 7.83
C LEU A 588 -25.26 18.36 9.31
N ASP A 589 -25.37 19.62 9.67
CA ASP A 589 -25.25 20.09 11.04
C ASP A 589 -26.60 20.52 11.60
N LEU A 590 -27.18 19.71 12.49
CA LEU A 590 -28.52 19.98 13.03
C LEU A 590 -28.42 20.82 14.30
N HIS A 591 -28.87 22.07 14.22
CA HIS A 591 -28.84 22.97 15.37
C HIS A 591 -29.94 22.69 16.40
N TYR A 592 -31.05 22.05 15.98
CA TYR A 592 -32.27 21.91 16.77
C TYR A 592 -32.76 23.23 17.37
N ALA A 593 -32.69 24.31 16.58
CA ALA A 593 -33.12 25.65 16.95
C ALA A 593 -33.67 26.37 15.71
N ASP A 594 -34.49 27.40 15.91
CA ASP A 594 -34.96 28.29 14.83
C ASP A 594 -33.91 29.34 14.43
N SER A 595 -32.74 29.32 15.09
CA SER A 595 -31.66 30.28 14.92
C SER A 595 -30.32 29.65 15.33
N TRP A 596 -29.25 30.44 15.34
CA TRP A 596 -27.93 30.03 15.86
C TRP A 596 -28.02 29.40 17.25
N ALA A 597 -27.40 28.22 17.38
CA ALA A 597 -27.25 27.46 18.62
C ALA A 597 -25.76 27.28 18.88
N ASP A 598 -25.31 27.61 20.08
CA ASP A 598 -23.92 27.61 20.52
C ASP A 598 -23.85 27.36 22.05
N PRO A 599 -22.67 27.25 22.68
CA PRO A 599 -22.58 26.95 24.11
C PRO A 599 -23.24 28.01 25.01
N GLY A 600 -23.37 29.25 24.53
CA GLY A 600 -24.01 30.36 25.23
C GLY A 600 -25.53 30.38 25.07
N LYS A 601 -26.07 29.78 24.01
CA LYS A 601 -27.52 29.72 23.74
C LYS A 601 -27.93 28.46 22.96
N GLN A 602 -28.90 27.73 23.50
CA GLN A 602 -29.49 26.56 22.85
C GLN A 602 -31.02 26.66 22.87
N PRO A 603 -31.63 27.65 22.18
CA PRO A 603 -33.06 27.93 22.30
C PRO A 603 -33.88 26.80 21.66
N THR A 604 -34.81 26.25 22.42
CA THR A 604 -35.81 25.33 21.88
C THR A 604 -36.64 26.05 20.80
N PRO A 605 -36.86 25.44 19.61
CA PRO A 605 -37.74 25.97 18.58
C PRO A 605 -39.09 26.38 19.14
N SER A 606 -39.66 27.47 18.64
CA SER A 606 -40.89 28.04 19.19
C SER A 606 -42.05 27.05 19.18
N ALA A 607 -42.09 26.16 18.18
CA ALA A 607 -43.10 25.12 18.04
C ALA A 607 -42.98 23.99 19.10
N TRP A 608 -41.80 23.83 19.71
CA TRP A 608 -41.50 22.73 20.65
C TRP A 608 -41.46 23.22 22.10
N ALA A 609 -41.48 24.55 22.33
CA ALA A 609 -41.19 25.17 23.63
C ALA A 609 -42.13 24.76 24.78
N SER A 610 -43.36 24.30 24.49
CA SER A 610 -44.33 23.87 25.50
C SER A 610 -44.30 22.38 25.84
N GLN A 611 -43.46 21.60 25.16
CA GLN A 611 -43.42 20.14 25.32
C GLN A 611 -42.69 19.73 26.61
N ASN A 612 -43.09 18.60 27.19
CA ASN A 612 -42.31 17.93 28.23
C ASN A 612 -41.19 17.09 27.59
N ILE A 613 -40.34 16.45 28.41
CA ILE A 613 -39.20 15.68 27.88
C ILE A 613 -39.62 14.47 27.03
N ASP A 614 -40.72 13.79 27.34
CA ASP A 614 -41.17 12.63 26.57
C ASP A 614 -41.64 13.07 25.17
N ASP A 615 -42.49 14.10 25.11
CA ASP A 615 -43.00 14.68 23.86
C ASP A 615 -41.88 15.31 23.03
N LEU A 616 -40.94 16.01 23.68
CA LEU A 616 -39.79 16.62 23.01
C LEU A 616 -38.82 15.57 22.45
N SER A 617 -38.60 14.47 23.17
CA SER A 617 -37.79 13.34 22.68
C SER A 617 -38.38 12.76 21.40
N ASN A 618 -39.70 12.52 21.38
CA ASN A 618 -40.39 12.03 20.19
C ASN A 618 -40.33 13.05 19.04
N THR A 619 -40.51 14.33 19.35
CA THR A 619 -40.41 15.41 18.35
C THR A 619 -39.03 15.48 17.71
N VAL A 620 -37.96 15.33 18.50
CA VAL A 620 -36.58 15.27 17.99
C VAL A 620 -36.36 14.04 17.11
N TYR A 621 -36.87 12.87 17.52
CA TYR A 621 -36.82 11.65 16.71
C TYR A 621 -37.51 11.86 15.35
N GLU A 622 -38.77 12.32 15.36
CA GLU A 622 -39.57 12.52 14.15
C GLU A 622 -38.98 13.58 13.23
N TYR A 623 -38.48 14.69 13.79
CA TYR A 623 -37.82 15.74 13.02
C TYR A 623 -36.56 15.21 12.33
N THR A 624 -35.71 14.48 13.06
CA THR A 624 -34.46 13.94 12.52
C THR A 624 -34.74 12.87 11.45
N LEU A 625 -35.72 12.01 11.69
CA LEU A 625 -36.20 11.01 10.73
C LEU A 625 -36.76 11.68 9.46
N ASN A 626 -37.52 12.77 9.62
CA ASN A 626 -38.08 13.53 8.49
C ASN A 626 -36.97 14.14 7.63
N ILE A 627 -35.95 14.77 8.22
CA ILE A 627 -34.80 15.29 7.48
C ILE A 627 -34.13 14.15 6.72
N ALA A 628 -33.76 13.06 7.40
CA ALA A 628 -33.09 11.93 6.80
C ALA A 628 -33.88 11.35 5.61
N ASN A 629 -35.19 11.18 5.77
CA ASN A 629 -36.07 10.67 4.71
C ASN A 629 -36.26 11.66 3.55
N THR A 630 -36.28 12.97 3.83
CA THR A 630 -36.38 14.00 2.79
C THR A 630 -35.12 14.04 1.94
N PHE A 631 -33.94 13.90 2.54
CA PHE A 631 -32.69 13.75 1.78
C PHE A 631 -32.65 12.44 0.99
N ALA A 632 -33.03 11.32 1.61
CA ALA A 632 -33.08 10.01 0.96
C ALA A 632 -34.02 10.00 -0.27
N SER A 633 -35.23 10.58 -0.14
CA SER A 633 -36.21 10.64 -1.23
C SER A 633 -35.79 11.57 -2.38
N ASN A 634 -34.95 12.56 -2.10
CA ASN A 634 -34.29 13.38 -3.13
C ASN A 634 -33.04 12.69 -3.73
N GLY A 635 -32.75 11.45 -3.31
CA GLY A 635 -31.57 10.68 -3.73
C GLY A 635 -30.26 11.32 -3.28
N ILE A 636 -30.24 12.06 -2.18
CA ILE A 636 -29.03 12.75 -1.69
C ILE A 636 -28.41 11.92 -0.57
N ASP A 637 -27.19 11.46 -0.80
CA ASP A 637 -26.40 10.75 0.20
C ASP A 637 -25.69 11.76 1.12
N VAL A 638 -25.76 11.50 2.43
CA VAL A 638 -25.10 12.29 3.46
C VAL A 638 -24.01 11.44 4.08
N ALA A 639 -22.80 11.99 4.22
CA ALA A 639 -21.66 11.29 4.78
C ALA A 639 -21.63 11.39 6.32
N LEU A 640 -21.95 12.57 6.85
CA LEU A 640 -21.98 12.85 8.28
C LEU A 640 -23.24 13.63 8.66
N MET A 641 -23.74 13.41 9.86
CA MET A 641 -24.86 14.15 10.41
C MET A 641 -24.63 14.38 11.91
N SER A 642 -24.54 15.63 12.34
CA SER A 642 -24.45 15.95 13.77
C SER A 642 -25.83 15.96 14.40
N ILE A 643 -25.89 15.50 15.64
CA ILE A 643 -27.07 15.60 16.48
C ILE A 643 -26.88 16.72 17.50
N GLY A 644 -26.82 17.96 16.99
CA GLY A 644 -26.61 19.17 17.78
C GLY A 644 -25.34 19.90 17.35
N ASN A 645 -25.34 21.23 17.49
CA ASN A 645 -24.17 22.08 17.29
C ASN A 645 -23.65 22.59 18.65
N GLU A 646 -22.36 22.34 18.93
CA GLU A 646 -21.65 22.80 20.14
C GLU A 646 -22.42 22.62 21.47
N ILE A 647 -22.85 21.39 21.75
CA ILE A 647 -23.79 21.07 22.83
C ILE A 647 -23.15 20.87 24.21
N THR A 648 -22.01 21.53 24.48
CA THR A 648 -21.26 21.36 25.74
C THR A 648 -22.06 21.77 26.98
N ALA A 649 -22.98 22.72 26.84
CA ALA A 649 -23.91 23.12 27.89
C ALA A 649 -25.30 22.41 27.76
N GLY A 650 -25.38 21.38 26.91
CA GLY A 650 -26.59 20.67 26.53
C GLY A 650 -27.26 21.25 25.27
N LEU A 651 -28.51 20.90 25.02
CA LEU A 651 -29.31 21.36 23.87
C LEU A 651 -30.78 21.57 24.26
N LEU A 652 -31.57 22.27 23.45
CA LEU A 652 -33.02 22.43 23.65
C LEU A 652 -33.39 22.91 25.07
N TRP A 653 -32.92 24.11 25.41
CA TRP A 653 -33.15 24.70 26.72
C TRP A 653 -34.60 25.15 26.91
N PRO A 654 -35.16 25.02 28.13
CA PRO A 654 -34.46 24.71 29.39
C PRO A 654 -34.31 23.22 29.71
N LEU A 655 -35.01 22.32 28.99
CA LEU A 655 -35.10 20.91 29.38
C LEU A 655 -33.77 20.17 29.28
N GLY A 656 -33.04 20.35 28.18
CA GLY A 656 -31.72 19.74 27.99
C GLY A 656 -30.57 20.64 28.43
N LYS A 657 -30.78 21.64 29.30
CA LYS A 657 -29.67 22.44 29.85
C LYS A 657 -28.95 21.65 30.94
N ILE A 658 -27.70 21.25 30.73
CA ILE A 658 -26.96 20.35 31.65
C ILE A 658 -26.89 20.90 33.09
N ALA A 659 -26.81 22.22 33.26
CA ALA A 659 -26.78 22.87 34.58
C ALA A 659 -28.10 22.74 35.38
N ASN A 660 -29.21 22.39 34.73
CA ASN A 660 -30.50 22.19 35.40
C ASN A 660 -30.59 20.77 35.99
N SER A 661 -31.40 20.62 37.05
CA SER A 661 -31.71 19.30 37.60
C SER A 661 -32.34 18.38 36.53
N GLY A 662 -31.75 17.20 36.31
CA GLY A 662 -32.17 16.27 35.26
C GLY A 662 -31.73 16.66 33.84
N GLY A 663 -31.07 17.80 33.64
CA GLY A 663 -30.68 18.29 32.32
C GLY A 663 -29.68 17.40 31.58
N ALA A 664 -28.75 16.76 32.29
CA ALA A 664 -27.83 15.79 31.71
C ALA A 664 -28.56 14.54 31.20
N TYR A 665 -29.50 13.99 31.99
CA TYR A 665 -30.33 12.86 31.56
C TYR A 665 -31.20 13.22 30.36
N ASN A 666 -31.82 14.39 30.38
CA ASN A 666 -32.63 14.90 29.26
C ASN A 666 -31.79 15.06 28.00
N THR A 667 -30.57 15.60 28.11
CA THR A 667 -29.60 15.71 27.01
C THR A 667 -29.32 14.33 26.42
N ALA A 668 -28.97 13.34 27.25
CA ALA A 668 -28.71 11.98 26.80
C ALA A 668 -29.92 11.38 26.05
N ARG A 669 -31.13 11.62 26.56
CA ARG A 669 -32.37 11.12 25.96
C ARG A 669 -32.69 11.77 24.61
N LEU A 670 -32.51 13.07 24.49
CA LEU A 670 -32.71 13.81 23.24
C LEU A 670 -31.72 13.35 22.16
N LEU A 671 -30.45 13.14 22.54
CA LEU A 671 -29.41 12.64 21.63
C LEU A 671 -29.68 11.21 21.17
N HIS A 672 -30.11 10.34 22.07
CA HIS A 672 -30.53 8.99 21.72
C HIS A 672 -31.69 9.01 20.70
N SER A 673 -32.70 9.85 20.95
CA SER A 673 -33.86 10.01 20.06
C SER A 673 -33.46 10.52 18.68
N ALA A 674 -32.57 11.51 18.61
CA ALA A 674 -32.01 12.00 17.36
C ALA A 674 -31.24 10.91 16.58
N ALA A 675 -30.36 10.18 17.27
CA ALA A 675 -29.57 9.12 16.66
C ALA A 675 -30.47 8.03 16.04
N TRP A 676 -31.53 7.61 16.76
CA TRP A 676 -32.48 6.63 16.26
C TRP A 676 -33.33 7.15 15.09
N GLY A 677 -33.66 8.44 15.05
CA GLY A 677 -34.29 9.04 13.88
C GLY A 677 -33.45 8.90 12.60
N ILE A 678 -32.11 8.98 12.72
CA ILE A 678 -31.19 8.72 11.61
C ILE A 678 -31.16 7.22 11.27
N LYS A 679 -31.02 6.36 12.29
CA LYS A 679 -30.91 4.90 12.11
C LYS A 679 -32.16 4.28 11.47
N ASP A 680 -33.35 4.79 11.79
CA ASP A 680 -34.63 4.28 11.28
C ASP A 680 -35.04 4.86 9.93
N SER A 681 -34.24 5.77 9.37
CA SER A 681 -34.52 6.40 8.08
C SER A 681 -34.57 5.42 6.90
N ASN A 682 -34.96 5.92 5.73
CA ASN A 682 -35.02 5.17 4.47
C ASN A 682 -33.70 5.23 3.68
N TRP A 683 -32.62 5.81 4.23
CA TRP A 683 -31.31 5.77 3.57
C TRP A 683 -30.79 4.34 3.46
N GLY A 684 -30.33 3.96 2.27
CA GLY A 684 -29.69 2.65 2.04
C GLY A 684 -28.33 2.51 2.72
N THR A 685 -27.59 3.61 2.89
CA THR A 685 -26.37 3.68 3.71
C THR A 685 -26.52 4.83 4.69
N LYS A 686 -26.43 4.53 6.00
CA LYS A 686 -26.61 5.54 7.04
C LYS A 686 -25.40 6.48 7.10
N PRO A 687 -25.60 7.80 7.31
CA PRO A 687 -24.49 8.70 7.58
C PRO A 687 -23.84 8.33 8.92
N LEU A 688 -22.58 8.73 9.09
CA LEU A 688 -21.94 8.68 10.40
C LEU A 688 -22.60 9.71 11.33
N ILE A 689 -23.01 9.26 12.51
CA ILE A 689 -23.67 10.11 13.51
C ILE A 689 -22.61 10.79 14.36
N MET A 690 -22.65 12.12 14.43
CA MET A 690 -21.68 12.93 15.13
C MET A 690 -22.28 13.63 16.36
N ILE A 691 -21.52 13.65 17.45
CA ILE A 691 -21.77 14.57 18.57
C ILE A 691 -20.71 15.67 18.50
N HIS A 692 -21.13 16.93 18.50
CA HIS A 692 -20.25 18.08 18.32
C HIS A 692 -20.19 18.98 19.56
N LEU A 693 -18.99 19.18 20.09
CA LEU A 693 -18.69 20.04 21.24
C LEU A 693 -17.73 21.18 20.85
N ASP A 694 -17.82 22.31 21.54
CA ASP A 694 -16.84 23.39 21.40
C ASP A 694 -15.55 23.09 22.20
N ASN A 695 -14.57 23.99 22.14
CA ASN A 695 -13.33 23.93 22.93
C ASN A 695 -12.58 22.58 22.80
N GLY A 696 -12.40 22.09 21.57
CA GLY A 696 -11.76 20.80 21.28
C GLY A 696 -10.34 20.65 21.81
N TRP A 697 -9.66 21.76 22.09
CA TRP A 697 -8.33 21.80 22.71
C TRP A 697 -8.34 21.41 24.20
N ASN A 698 -9.48 21.49 24.88
CA ASN A 698 -9.60 21.23 26.31
C ASN A 698 -10.09 19.79 26.59
N TRP A 699 -9.14 18.88 26.82
CA TRP A 699 -9.44 17.48 27.12
C TRP A 699 -10.37 17.30 28.32
N ASP A 700 -10.21 18.09 29.39
CA ASP A 700 -11.01 17.93 30.61
C ASP A 700 -12.48 18.23 30.34
N THR A 701 -12.78 19.23 29.51
CA THR A 701 -14.14 19.53 29.05
C THR A 701 -14.71 18.38 28.22
N GLN A 702 -13.95 17.88 27.23
CA GLN A 702 -14.41 16.78 26.39
C GLN A 702 -14.71 15.52 27.23
N LYS A 703 -13.77 15.14 28.10
CA LYS A 703 -13.90 13.99 28.99
C LYS A 703 -15.10 14.12 29.93
N TRP A 704 -15.22 15.25 30.63
CA TRP A 704 -16.31 15.50 31.56
C TRP A 704 -17.66 15.33 30.88
N TRP A 705 -17.83 15.91 29.70
CA TRP A 705 -19.11 15.88 28.99
C TRP A 705 -19.50 14.45 28.59
N TYR A 706 -18.60 13.72 27.90
CA TYR A 706 -18.91 12.36 27.43
C TYR A 706 -19.12 11.40 28.61
N ASP A 707 -18.29 11.46 29.65
CA ASP A 707 -18.45 10.61 30.84
C ASP A 707 -19.78 10.91 31.54
N LEU A 708 -20.12 12.19 31.71
CA LEU A 708 -21.37 12.60 32.35
C LEU A 708 -22.59 12.10 31.57
N ILE A 709 -22.66 12.38 30.27
CA ILE A 709 -23.81 12.05 29.43
C ILE A 709 -23.98 10.53 29.26
N LEU A 710 -22.90 9.79 29.00
CA LEU A 710 -22.95 8.34 28.88
C LEU A 710 -23.32 7.66 30.20
N SER A 711 -22.94 8.23 31.35
CA SER A 711 -23.32 7.69 32.66
C SER A 711 -24.81 7.81 32.97
N GLN A 712 -25.57 8.65 32.24
CA GLN A 712 -27.00 8.83 32.49
C GLN A 712 -27.85 7.61 32.08
N GLY A 713 -27.39 6.83 31.09
CA GLY A 713 -28.07 5.62 30.61
C GLY A 713 -28.76 5.73 29.25
N PRO A 714 -29.56 6.77 28.93
CA PRO A 714 -30.29 6.82 27.66
C PRO A 714 -29.42 6.80 26.41
N LEU A 715 -28.33 7.58 26.39
CA LEU A 715 -27.38 7.58 25.28
C LEU A 715 -26.36 6.46 25.47
N VAL A 716 -26.21 5.59 24.49
CA VAL A 716 -25.21 4.52 24.52
C VAL A 716 -24.09 4.76 23.51
N ALA A 717 -22.93 4.12 23.72
CA ALA A 717 -21.77 4.30 22.86
C ALA A 717 -22.03 3.91 21.40
N SER A 718 -22.98 3.02 21.11
CA SER A 718 -23.36 2.64 19.73
C SER A 718 -24.33 3.62 19.05
N ASP A 719 -24.74 4.71 19.72
CA ASP A 719 -25.60 5.74 19.12
C ASP A 719 -24.88 6.74 18.24
N TYR A 720 -23.56 6.86 18.37
CA TYR A 720 -22.76 7.79 17.59
C TYR A 720 -21.43 7.18 17.16
N ASP A 721 -20.88 7.69 16.06
CA ASP A 721 -19.69 7.18 15.40
C ASP A 721 -18.51 8.16 15.50
N VAL A 722 -18.82 9.46 15.56
CA VAL A 722 -17.83 10.54 15.47
C VAL A 722 -17.98 11.54 16.62
N GLN A 723 -16.84 11.96 17.17
CA GLN A 723 -16.72 13.08 18.08
C GLN A 723 -16.20 14.30 17.31
N GLY A 724 -17.06 15.27 17.06
CA GLY A 724 -16.74 16.53 16.40
C GLY A 724 -16.32 17.58 17.43
N VAL A 725 -15.29 18.36 17.12
CA VAL A 725 -14.87 19.48 17.98
C VAL A 725 -14.66 20.77 17.21
N SER A 726 -15.00 21.90 17.82
CA SER A 726 -14.59 23.23 17.34
C SER A 726 -13.20 23.60 17.85
N TYR A 727 -12.38 24.23 17.01
CA TYR A 727 -11.06 24.71 17.38
C TYR A 727 -10.80 26.08 16.76
N TYR A 728 -10.80 27.11 17.60
CA TYR A 728 -10.52 28.50 17.20
C TYR A 728 -9.32 29.07 17.97
N PRO A 729 -8.38 29.73 17.29
CA PRO A 729 -7.15 30.23 17.91
C PRO A 729 -7.31 31.59 18.61
N PHE A 730 -8.48 32.22 18.55
CA PHE A 730 -8.68 33.62 18.96
C PHE A 730 -9.71 33.84 20.08
N TYR A 731 -10.22 32.77 20.71
CA TYR A 731 -11.11 32.87 21.88
C TYR A 731 -10.42 32.53 23.21
N ASN A 732 -9.28 31.84 23.18
CA ASN A 732 -8.54 31.48 24.39
C ASN A 732 -7.07 31.17 24.06
N SER A 733 -6.13 31.78 24.78
CA SER A 733 -4.69 31.54 24.59
C SER A 733 -4.24 30.11 24.95
N ALA A 734 -5.06 29.36 25.70
CA ALA A 734 -4.80 27.96 26.04
C ALA A 734 -5.11 26.99 24.87
N ALA A 735 -5.71 27.47 23.79
CA ALA A 735 -6.06 26.68 22.59
C ALA A 735 -4.84 26.35 21.72
N THR A 736 -3.77 25.82 22.32
CA THR A 736 -2.55 25.41 21.60
C THR A 736 -2.82 24.19 20.72
N LEU A 737 -2.07 24.03 19.62
CA LEU A 737 -2.11 22.82 18.81
C LEU A 737 -1.64 21.60 19.63
N ALA A 738 -0.73 21.79 20.58
CA ALA A 738 -0.31 20.73 21.51
C ALA A 738 -1.47 20.23 22.40
N SER A 739 -2.27 21.15 22.95
CA SER A 739 -3.47 20.82 23.74
C SER A 739 -4.50 20.08 22.88
N LEU A 740 -4.75 20.57 21.65
CA LEU A 740 -5.64 19.91 20.69
C LEU A 740 -5.17 18.50 20.35
N LYS A 741 -3.88 18.31 20.05
CA LYS A 741 -3.30 17.00 19.77
C LYS A 741 -3.55 16.01 20.90
N THR A 742 -3.32 16.47 22.13
CA THR A 742 -3.51 15.68 23.36
C THR A 742 -4.98 15.31 23.53
N SER A 743 -5.88 16.29 23.38
CA SER A 743 -7.33 16.08 23.48
C SER A 743 -7.83 15.06 22.46
N ILE A 744 -7.49 15.20 21.17
CA ILE A 744 -7.87 14.25 20.11
C ILE A 744 -7.32 12.85 20.39
N THR A 745 -6.06 12.74 20.80
CA THR A 745 -5.42 11.45 21.13
C THR A 745 -6.17 10.77 22.28
N ASN A 746 -6.48 11.53 23.33
CA ASN A 746 -7.17 11.02 24.50
C ASN A 746 -8.61 10.60 24.18
N MET A 747 -9.37 11.43 23.45
CA MET A 747 -10.73 11.11 22.99
C MET A 747 -10.76 9.79 22.22
N LYS A 748 -9.86 9.62 21.24
CA LYS A 748 -9.76 8.40 20.45
C LYS A 748 -9.43 7.19 21.31
N SER A 749 -8.45 7.31 22.22
CA SER A 749 -8.05 6.20 23.11
C SER A 749 -9.12 5.83 24.15
N THR A 750 -9.90 6.80 24.61
CA THR A 750 -10.89 6.61 25.68
C THR A 750 -12.20 6.04 25.15
N TYR A 751 -12.69 6.57 24.03
CA TYR A 751 -14.03 6.26 23.52
C TYR A 751 -14.00 5.39 22.26
N GLY A 752 -12.85 5.21 21.60
CA GLY A 752 -12.72 4.39 20.40
C GLY A 752 -13.45 4.95 19.17
N LYS A 753 -13.74 6.26 19.15
CA LYS A 753 -14.50 6.94 18.10
C LYS A 753 -13.61 7.69 17.12
N GLN A 754 -14.15 8.01 15.94
CA GLN A 754 -13.49 8.95 15.03
C GLN A 754 -13.53 10.35 15.64
N VAL A 755 -12.50 11.16 15.40
CA VAL A 755 -12.43 12.54 15.90
C VAL A 755 -12.17 13.48 14.74
N GLN A 756 -12.96 14.56 14.65
CA GLN A 756 -12.88 15.55 13.56
C GLN A 756 -12.94 16.96 14.11
N VAL A 757 -12.14 17.86 13.54
CA VAL A 757 -12.28 19.30 13.79
C VAL A 757 -13.29 19.84 12.78
N VAL A 758 -14.47 20.20 13.26
CA VAL A 758 -15.62 20.54 12.39
C VAL A 758 -15.87 22.03 12.24
N GLU A 759 -15.13 22.83 13.00
CA GLU A 759 -15.10 24.27 12.88
C GLU A 759 -13.71 24.82 13.22
N THR A 760 -13.19 25.70 12.37
CA THR A 760 -11.97 26.45 12.61
C THR A 760 -11.90 27.69 11.71
N ASP A 761 -11.05 28.65 12.09
CA ASP A 761 -10.75 29.84 11.32
C ASP A 761 -9.33 30.33 11.58
N TRP A 762 -8.77 31.07 10.62
CA TRP A 762 -7.58 31.88 10.82
C TRP A 762 -7.70 33.24 10.11
N PRO A 763 -7.40 34.35 10.82
CA PRO A 763 -7.58 35.67 10.24
C PRO A 763 -6.49 36.03 9.23
N THR A 764 -6.89 36.68 8.15
CA THR A 764 -5.99 37.43 7.26
C THR A 764 -5.81 38.87 7.73
N TYR A 765 -6.69 39.36 8.61
CA TYR A 765 -6.58 40.68 9.23
C TYR A 765 -7.13 40.65 10.67
N CYS A 766 -6.27 40.91 11.67
CA CYS A 766 -6.65 40.95 13.08
C CYS A 766 -5.83 41.99 13.87
N PRO A 767 -6.21 43.29 13.83
CA PRO A 767 -5.43 44.35 14.45
C PRO A 767 -5.52 44.35 15.99
N ASN A 768 -6.71 44.08 16.54
CA ASN A 768 -7.00 44.18 17.97
C ASN A 768 -7.71 42.91 18.48
N PRO A 769 -7.01 41.77 18.57
CA PRO A 769 -7.61 40.55 19.09
C PRO A 769 -8.01 40.72 20.56
N ALA A 770 -9.22 40.30 20.92
CA ALA A 770 -9.73 40.35 22.29
C ALA A 770 -8.98 39.42 23.25
N TYR A 771 -8.39 38.34 22.71
CA TYR A 771 -7.61 37.36 23.44
C TYR A 771 -6.24 37.17 22.80
N ALA A 772 -5.23 36.84 23.60
CA ALA A 772 -3.93 36.47 23.06
C ALA A 772 -4.03 35.16 22.26
N PHE A 773 -3.38 35.10 21.10
CA PHE A 773 -3.25 33.85 20.34
C PHE A 773 -2.37 32.84 21.10
N PRO A 774 -2.62 31.53 20.95
CA PRO A 774 -1.83 30.46 21.54
C PRO A 774 -0.35 30.53 21.15
N SER A 775 0.53 30.17 22.10
CA SER A 775 1.97 30.39 22.01
C SER A 775 2.65 29.68 20.84
N ASP A 776 2.14 28.51 20.44
CA ASP A 776 2.71 27.66 19.39
C ASP A 776 2.26 28.03 17.96
N ILE A 777 1.29 28.93 17.83
CA ILE A 777 0.80 29.46 16.54
C ILE A 777 0.91 30.99 16.43
N LYS A 778 1.36 31.66 17.49
CA LYS A 778 1.51 33.13 17.53
C LYS A 778 2.47 33.70 16.48
N SER A 779 3.40 32.88 15.97
CA SER A 779 4.36 33.28 14.92
C SER A 779 3.78 33.24 13.51
N ILE A 780 2.60 32.63 13.32
CA ILE A 780 1.93 32.58 12.02
C ILE A 780 1.39 33.98 11.71
N PRO A 781 1.63 34.54 10.51
CA PRO A 781 1.17 35.88 10.16
C PRO A 781 -0.34 35.94 9.94
N PHE A 782 -0.93 37.12 10.11
CA PHE A 782 -2.29 37.39 9.64
C PHE A 782 -2.23 37.76 8.15
N SER A 783 -2.37 36.76 7.30
CA SER A 783 -2.38 36.88 5.84
C SER A 783 -2.96 35.59 5.21
N PRO A 784 -3.26 35.57 3.90
CA PRO A 784 -3.62 34.34 3.20
C PRO A 784 -2.55 33.23 3.31
N GLU A 785 -1.28 33.58 3.30
CA GLU A 785 -0.16 32.64 3.49
C GLU A 785 -0.13 32.10 4.93
N GLY A 786 -0.43 32.95 5.90
CA GLY A 786 -0.60 32.56 7.30
C GLY A 786 -1.78 31.61 7.50
N GLN A 787 -2.93 31.90 6.89
CA GLN A 787 -4.10 31.03 6.88
C GLN A 787 -3.78 29.65 6.29
N THR A 788 -3.01 29.62 5.20
CA THR A 788 -2.49 28.37 4.61
C THR A 788 -1.60 27.61 5.59
N THR A 789 -0.68 28.32 6.25
CA THR A 789 0.27 27.74 7.21
C THR A 789 -0.45 27.15 8.43
N PHE A 790 -1.41 27.90 8.98
CA PHE A 790 -2.24 27.44 10.08
C PHE A 790 -3.02 26.18 9.70
N MET A 791 -3.71 26.19 8.55
CA MET A 791 -4.49 25.05 8.09
C MET A 791 -3.65 23.79 7.89
N LYS A 792 -2.42 23.91 7.35
CA LYS A 792 -1.48 22.79 7.23
C LYS A 792 -1.00 22.27 8.59
N ASN A 793 -0.66 23.17 9.51
CA ASN A 793 -0.21 22.80 10.86
C ASN A 793 -1.33 22.12 11.64
N LEU A 794 -2.56 22.62 11.53
CA LEU A 794 -3.75 22.04 12.14
C LEU A 794 -4.06 20.66 11.54
N ALA A 795 -4.07 20.52 10.21
CA ALA A 795 -4.28 19.23 9.55
C ALA A 795 -3.23 18.20 9.95
N SER A 796 -1.96 18.58 9.97
CA SER A 796 -0.87 17.71 10.44
C SER A 796 -1.04 17.31 11.92
N THR A 797 -1.56 18.22 12.75
CA THR A 797 -1.80 17.97 14.18
C THR A 797 -2.93 16.97 14.38
N ILE A 798 -4.05 17.17 13.67
CA ILE A 798 -5.21 16.27 13.69
C ILE A 798 -4.80 14.87 13.22
N SER A 799 -4.12 14.80 12.07
CA SER A 799 -3.65 13.56 11.47
C SER A 799 -2.68 12.81 12.39
N ALA A 800 -1.72 13.52 13.00
CA ALA A 800 -0.78 12.93 13.96
C ALA A 800 -1.42 12.47 15.28
N ALA A 801 -2.57 13.04 15.65
CA ALA A 801 -3.37 12.58 16.80
C ALA A 801 -4.34 11.45 16.43
N GLY A 802 -4.42 11.08 15.15
CA GLY A 802 -5.32 10.04 14.64
C GLY A 802 -6.75 10.51 14.37
N GLY A 803 -7.00 11.82 14.32
CA GLY A 803 -8.23 12.39 13.77
C GLY A 803 -8.24 12.36 12.24
N ASN A 804 -9.40 12.55 11.62
CA ASN A 804 -9.57 12.30 10.17
C ASN A 804 -10.36 13.36 9.40
N GLY A 805 -10.71 14.49 10.03
CA GLY A 805 -11.47 15.56 9.37
C GLY A 805 -11.09 16.96 9.85
N LEU A 806 -11.11 17.92 8.91
CA LEU A 806 -10.95 19.34 9.14
C LEU A 806 -11.94 20.13 8.27
N PHE A 807 -12.74 20.99 8.91
CA PHE A 807 -13.69 21.86 8.24
C PHE A 807 -13.41 23.33 8.57
N TYR A 808 -13.19 24.14 7.53
CA TYR A 808 -13.10 25.59 7.68
C TYR A 808 -14.50 26.20 7.78
N TRP A 809 -14.71 27.09 8.76
CA TRP A 809 -16.03 27.68 8.93
C TRP A 809 -16.22 28.89 8.02
N GLU A 810 -17.26 28.87 7.20
CA GLU A 810 -17.71 30.02 6.40
C GLU A 810 -16.61 30.81 5.66
N PRO A 811 -15.82 30.18 4.77
CA PRO A 811 -14.74 30.85 4.05
C PRO A 811 -15.22 31.91 3.05
N ALA A 812 -16.53 32.06 2.85
CA ALA A 812 -17.15 32.81 1.76
C ALA A 812 -18.30 33.74 2.17
N TRP A 813 -18.47 33.98 3.48
CA TRP A 813 -19.50 34.87 4.02
C TRP A 813 -19.04 36.34 3.98
N ILE A 814 -19.04 36.94 2.80
CA ILE A 814 -18.52 38.29 2.49
C ILE A 814 -19.11 39.37 3.42
N ASP A 815 -20.42 39.37 3.64
CA ASP A 815 -21.12 40.36 4.46
C ASP A 815 -20.88 40.16 5.96
N ASN A 816 -20.18 39.09 6.37
CA ASN A 816 -19.82 38.78 7.75
C ASN A 816 -18.36 38.35 7.90
N ALA A 817 -17.42 39.08 7.30
CA ALA A 817 -16.01 38.68 7.24
C ALA A 817 -15.32 38.45 8.60
N ASN A 818 -15.84 39.02 9.71
CA ASN A 818 -15.30 38.80 11.05
C ASN A 818 -15.70 37.44 11.65
N LEU A 819 -16.72 36.78 11.09
CA LEU A 819 -17.20 35.47 11.52
C LEU A 819 -17.51 35.41 13.03
N GLY A 820 -18.02 36.51 13.60
CA GLY A 820 -18.33 36.61 15.04
C GLY A 820 -17.11 36.74 15.97
N SER A 821 -15.89 36.70 15.42
CA SER A 821 -14.66 36.90 16.18
C SER A 821 -14.35 38.39 16.42
N SER A 822 -13.32 38.66 17.23
CA SER A 822 -12.76 40.02 17.40
C SER A 822 -11.80 40.44 16.27
N CYS A 823 -11.50 39.52 15.34
CA CYS A 823 -10.67 39.81 14.18
C CYS A 823 -11.49 40.46 13.05
N GLY A 824 -10.82 41.17 12.15
CA GLY A 824 -11.52 41.92 11.10
C GLY A 824 -11.82 41.11 9.84
N TYR A 825 -11.07 40.04 9.58
CA TYR A 825 -11.25 39.24 8.36
C TYR A 825 -10.75 37.80 8.51
N ASN A 826 -11.64 36.82 8.40
CA ASN A 826 -11.36 35.38 8.50
C ASN A 826 -11.69 34.59 7.22
N LEU A 827 -12.21 35.23 6.17
CA LEU A 827 -12.63 34.52 4.95
C LEU A 827 -11.42 34.01 4.13
N MET A 828 -11.68 33.10 3.19
CA MET A 828 -10.73 32.65 2.16
C MET A 828 -11.07 33.23 0.77
N VAL A 829 -12.02 34.16 0.71
CA VAL A 829 -12.33 35.01 -0.46
C VAL A 829 -12.13 36.47 -0.07
N ASP A 830 -11.74 37.32 -1.02
CA ASP A 830 -11.72 38.77 -0.83
C ASP A 830 -13.13 39.38 -0.85
N ASP A 831 -13.22 40.68 -0.57
CA ASP A 831 -14.46 41.46 -0.53
C ASP A 831 -15.20 41.51 -1.88
N THR A 832 -14.51 41.17 -2.97
CA THR A 832 -15.09 41.04 -4.31
C THR A 832 -15.58 39.63 -4.63
N GLY A 833 -15.44 38.69 -3.69
CA GLY A 833 -15.78 37.28 -3.84
C GLY A 833 -14.72 36.46 -4.58
N LYS A 834 -13.52 37.01 -4.82
CA LYS A 834 -12.44 36.26 -5.47
C LYS A 834 -11.71 35.39 -4.44
N ALA A 835 -11.55 34.11 -4.74
CA ALA A 835 -10.78 33.19 -3.93
C ALA A 835 -9.35 33.69 -3.70
N MET A 836 -8.94 33.75 -2.44
CA MET A 836 -7.57 34.02 -2.03
C MET A 836 -6.69 32.79 -2.27
N SER A 837 -5.36 32.97 -2.23
CA SER A 837 -4.39 31.87 -2.38
C SER A 837 -4.58 30.76 -1.35
N SER A 838 -5.09 31.11 -0.16
CA SER A 838 -5.34 30.20 0.95
C SER A 838 -6.39 29.13 0.66
N LEU A 839 -7.37 29.39 -0.20
CA LEU A 839 -8.42 28.41 -0.49
C LEU A 839 -7.84 27.13 -1.11
N ALA A 840 -6.74 27.22 -1.85
CA ALA A 840 -6.04 26.07 -2.43
C ALA A 840 -5.39 25.14 -1.38
N VAL A 841 -5.38 25.51 -0.10
CA VAL A 841 -4.81 24.69 0.98
C VAL A 841 -5.47 23.31 1.08
N PHE A 842 -6.76 23.20 0.75
CA PHE A 842 -7.50 21.93 0.79
C PHE A 842 -6.90 20.85 -0.10
N ALA A 843 -6.20 21.20 -1.19
CA ALA A 843 -5.49 20.25 -2.05
C ALA A 843 -4.24 19.65 -1.38
N SER A 844 -3.72 20.30 -0.34
CA SER A 844 -2.44 19.98 0.31
C SER A 844 -2.54 19.46 1.75
N ILE A 845 -3.76 19.31 2.26
CA ILE A 845 -4.07 18.73 3.58
C ILE A 845 -4.80 17.40 3.47
#